data_AF-A0A0G1G985-F1
#
_entry.id   AF-A0A0G1G985-F1
#
_cell.length_a   1.000
_cell.length_b   1.000
_cell.length_c   1.000
_cell.angle_alpha   90.00
_cell.angle_beta   90.00
_cell.angle_gamma   90.00
#
_symmetry.space_group_name_H-M   'P 1'
#
loop_
_entity.id
_entity.type
_entity.pdbx_description
1 polymer ?
#
loop_
_entity_poly.entity_id
_entity_poly.type
_entity_poly.pdbx_seq_one_letter_code
_entity_poly.pdbx_strand_id
1 'polypeptide(L)'
;MINKIIFPIVFFFMAISYLFVIPKDVSAGYSCGGSYNCCFGLNTCCWAWFVYPNCGDGGVCWNYEIAPCAGVCQPPYSCSLVQEQTRQNCQNAGGWVCTGGMQPEPGPGCYETTNYCGGGGGCEFMCGDGICCATDGETIDNCQVDCDTGGGGGGDPDSFTVSGFIGFDANDDGVWNDGDANKVEDTYQSDCGAFYNLSPAADLRISWINNSVGGDLGEINYHTDCAPSYSKTYQNDGEYDFTLNNLPAGYSVYAIDHNVAAGCTLVGNTATCGQLSDNNAYTINFFIKSNTPPATPLPCPTGFNVSCAPSGNQVTISWNNLTGAVSYFLRLNKIPYDDWYNPGGGDFALESVNPSQTHDITAGSEYKYDVQGRKPGEPWPYSGARCPYATFTCIEPRSCNVTSVSANPSSIAIGEQSSIGASVTAQGGTINSVNFTSSPNPDGSVTLSGQNPDPAPAPYGVTATGVTAGGVTITATATMDDLITTCTGNTSLTISRQAWWQVIDADVSTNGSLISLVPPSASYYFDVLGSGGYPGIPAYGLGGSTNLTTTNVSEEGWLAQSGYNASKRYDYNYFHSAIPSGVTPEVIGVNPMPDNYIADNYDDDIGNIDSQGYHWYESDGGSMDYLTINSESLTNKKVILLVNNSVNLTGQINLTRGLGFFLLASSGNIAVDPGVGGGGTPNLEGIFVSDGEFQTGTETDGSRNIFDSQLRVRGTVASYGTIRLQRNLGSGNDTTPAQLFELAPDLILHFPNALGTRNMNWQEVAP
;
A
#
# COMPACT_ATOMS: atom_id res chain seq x y z
N MET A 1 -32.39 -67.92 -14.16
CA MET A 1 -31.24 -68.58 -14.82
C MET A 1 -31.38 -68.38 -16.31
N ILE A 2 -30.26 -68.21 -17.05
CA ILE A 2 -30.18 -68.04 -18.52
C ILE A 2 -30.89 -66.78 -19.06
N ASN A 3 -30.41 -66.02 -20.05
CA ASN A 3 -29.11 -65.41 -20.40
C ASN A 3 -29.32 -64.71 -21.77
N LYS A 4 -28.98 -63.42 -21.88
CA LYS A 4 -28.50 -62.70 -23.09
C LYS A 4 -29.20 -62.89 -24.47
N ILE A 5 -29.73 -61.77 -24.99
CA ILE A 5 -29.47 -61.27 -26.35
C ILE A 5 -29.01 -59.79 -26.23
N ILE A 6 -28.32 -59.23 -27.22
CA ILE A 6 -27.58 -57.95 -27.18
C ILE A 6 -27.94 -57.05 -28.38
N PHE A 7 -28.46 -55.83 -28.12
CA PHE A 7 -28.25 -54.52 -28.81
C PHE A 7 -28.31 -54.41 -30.38
N PRO A 8 -28.27 -53.22 -31.05
CA PRO A 8 -28.18 -51.82 -30.55
C PRO A 8 -29.13 -50.77 -31.23
N ILE A 9 -28.97 -49.50 -30.83
CA ILE A 9 -29.26 -48.21 -31.53
C ILE A 9 -30.69 -47.92 -32.05
N VAL A 10 -31.31 -46.87 -31.48
CA VAL A 10 -31.82 -45.70 -32.24
C VAL A 10 -31.44 -44.44 -31.47
N PHE A 11 -30.89 -43.43 -32.15
CA PHE A 11 -30.75 -42.06 -31.63
C PHE A 11 -31.93 -41.20 -32.11
N PHE A 12 -32.40 -40.27 -31.29
CA PHE A 12 -33.24 -39.17 -31.77
C PHE A 12 -32.70 -37.84 -31.21
N PHE A 13 -32.35 -36.92 -32.11
CA PHE A 13 -32.07 -35.53 -31.78
C PHE A 13 -33.39 -34.75 -31.77
N MET A 14 -33.52 -33.79 -30.85
CA MET A 14 -34.48 -32.71 -30.99
C MET A 14 -33.73 -31.39 -30.89
N ALA A 15 -33.80 -30.58 -31.94
CA ALA A 15 -33.13 -29.29 -32.01
C ALA A 15 -34.13 -28.17 -31.71
N ILE A 16 -33.75 -27.25 -30.83
CA ILE A 16 -34.44 -25.97 -30.65
C ILE A 16 -33.46 -24.87 -31.02
N SER A 17 -33.85 -24.05 -31.98
CA SER A 17 -33.05 -22.93 -32.48
C SER A 17 -33.49 -21.63 -31.84
N TYR A 18 -32.56 -20.84 -31.32
CA TYR A 18 -32.78 -19.42 -31.02
C TYR A 18 -31.73 -18.57 -31.73
N LEU A 19 -32.20 -17.59 -32.51
CA LEU A 19 -31.36 -16.55 -33.10
C LEU A 19 -31.06 -15.50 -32.02
N PHE A 20 -29.79 -15.13 -31.88
CA PHE A 20 -29.41 -13.78 -31.47
C PHE A 20 -28.22 -13.26 -32.29
N VAL A 21 -28.15 -11.94 -32.43
CA VAL A 21 -27.30 -11.26 -33.42
C VAL A 21 -25.91 -10.96 -32.85
N ILE A 22 -24.87 -11.19 -33.65
CA ILE A 22 -23.47 -10.87 -33.36
C ILE A 22 -23.16 -9.40 -33.74
N PRO A 23 -22.69 -8.57 -32.80
CA PRO A 23 -21.67 -7.55 -33.06
C PRO A 23 -20.26 -8.12 -32.83
N LYS A 24 -19.24 -7.47 -33.39
CA LYS A 24 -18.01 -8.13 -33.83
C LYS A 24 -16.73 -7.71 -33.06
N ASP A 25 -15.72 -8.58 -33.17
CA ASP A 25 -14.27 -8.32 -33.03
C ASP A 25 -13.62 -8.16 -31.62
N VAL A 26 -12.37 -8.66 -31.51
CA VAL A 26 -11.32 -8.57 -30.44
C VAL A 26 -11.68 -8.96 -28.98
N SER A 27 -10.92 -9.80 -28.24
CA SER A 27 -9.72 -10.62 -28.56
C SER A 27 -9.63 -11.84 -27.61
N ALA A 28 -8.84 -12.86 -27.98
CA ALA A 28 -8.77 -14.12 -27.23
C ALA A 28 -7.87 -14.08 -25.97
N GLY A 29 -8.29 -14.78 -24.92
CA GLY A 29 -7.48 -15.23 -23.79
C GLY A 29 -7.91 -16.64 -23.39
N TYR A 30 -6.97 -17.60 -23.35
CA TYR A 30 -7.29 -19.02 -23.17
C TYR A 30 -7.58 -19.38 -21.70
N SER A 31 -8.74 -20.00 -21.45
CA SER A 31 -9.05 -20.66 -20.17
C SER A 31 -8.58 -22.12 -20.19
N CYS A 32 -7.75 -22.51 -19.22
CA CYS A 32 -7.47 -23.92 -18.93
C CYS A 32 -7.99 -24.28 -17.55
N GLY A 33 -9.13 -24.99 -17.49
CA GLY A 33 -9.56 -25.69 -16.29
C GLY A 33 -8.86 -27.05 -16.17
N GLY A 34 -8.54 -27.47 -14.95
CA GLY A 34 -7.91 -28.78 -14.70
C GLY A 34 -7.90 -29.12 -13.20
N SER A 35 -8.58 -30.21 -12.84
CA SER A 35 -8.80 -30.59 -11.44
C SER A 35 -7.83 -31.70 -10.99
N TYR A 36 -7.46 -31.68 -9.71
CA TYR A 36 -6.88 -32.76 -8.89
C TYR A 36 -5.88 -33.75 -9.54
N ASN A 37 -4.67 -33.83 -8.99
CA ASN A 37 -4.25 -35.05 -8.26
C ASN A 37 -3.02 -34.83 -7.36
N CYS A 38 -2.84 -35.72 -6.40
CA CYS A 38 -1.73 -35.70 -5.44
C CYS A 38 -0.48 -36.38 -6.03
N CYS A 39 0.73 -35.94 -5.61
CA CYS A 39 1.82 -36.89 -5.34
C CYS A 39 2.91 -36.31 -4.43
N PHE A 40 3.62 -37.19 -3.74
CA PHE A 40 4.74 -36.88 -2.83
C PHE A 40 6.08 -36.84 -3.58
N GLY A 41 7.00 -36.00 -3.09
CA GLY A 41 8.35 -36.48 -2.76
C GLY A 41 9.52 -36.14 -3.69
N LEU A 42 10.56 -35.59 -3.06
CA LEU A 42 11.98 -35.59 -3.44
C LEU A 42 12.40 -34.79 -4.70
N ASN A 43 13.55 -34.10 -4.58
CA ASN A 43 14.34 -33.66 -5.72
C ASN A 43 15.79 -33.39 -5.32
N THR A 44 16.73 -33.75 -6.20
CA THR A 44 18.17 -33.45 -6.04
C THR A 44 18.78 -33.07 -7.40
N CYS A 45 19.33 -31.85 -7.46
CA CYS A 45 20.38 -31.36 -8.39
C CYS A 45 20.32 -31.67 -9.91
N CYS A 46 20.04 -30.65 -10.72
CA CYS A 46 20.86 -30.14 -11.85
C CYS A 46 20.31 -28.73 -12.23
N TRP A 47 21.03 -27.61 -12.41
CA TRP A 47 22.34 -27.22 -12.97
C TRP A 47 22.42 -27.00 -14.51
N ALA A 48 22.05 -25.78 -14.96
CA ALA A 48 22.61 -24.99 -16.07
C ALA A 48 21.89 -23.61 -16.08
N TRP A 49 22.52 -22.45 -15.81
CA TRP A 49 23.45 -21.66 -16.65
C TRP A 49 22.78 -21.09 -17.92
N PHE A 50 22.79 -19.79 -18.22
CA PHE A 50 23.42 -18.60 -17.58
C PHE A 50 22.32 -17.75 -16.85
N VAL A 51 22.40 -16.45 -16.47
CA VAL A 51 23.32 -15.29 -16.67
C VAL A 51 23.32 -14.41 -15.40
N TYR A 52 24.38 -13.62 -15.20
CA TYR A 52 24.55 -12.49 -14.24
C TYR A 52 25.43 -11.42 -14.95
N PRO A 53 25.47 -10.11 -14.58
CA PRO A 53 25.62 -9.52 -13.21
C PRO A 53 24.61 -8.37 -12.91
N ASN A 54 24.56 -7.69 -11.76
CA ASN A 54 25.15 -7.81 -10.40
C ASN A 54 24.10 -7.18 -9.43
N CYS A 55 23.70 -7.84 -8.34
CA CYS A 55 24.31 -7.82 -6.99
C CYS A 55 24.12 -6.51 -6.19
N GLY A 56 23.49 -6.65 -5.02
CA GLY A 56 23.17 -5.62 -4.02
C GLY A 56 22.40 -6.29 -2.87
N ASP A 57 23.10 -6.59 -1.77
CA ASP A 57 22.71 -7.63 -0.82
C ASP A 57 21.68 -7.21 0.24
N GLY A 58 21.02 -8.18 0.91
CA GLY A 58 20.18 -7.88 2.08
C GLY A 58 19.19 -8.93 2.60
N GLY A 59 19.19 -10.19 2.15
CA GLY A 59 18.16 -11.18 2.53
C GLY A 59 18.71 -12.43 3.25
N VAL A 60 18.40 -12.60 4.54
CA VAL A 60 18.73 -13.82 5.31
C VAL A 60 17.44 -14.43 5.89
N CYS A 61 17.14 -15.67 5.54
CA CYS A 61 16.01 -16.41 6.10
C CYS A 61 16.39 -17.08 7.43
N TRP A 62 15.51 -16.98 8.43
CA TRP A 62 15.50 -17.84 9.64
C TRP A 62 14.10 -18.41 9.83
N ASN A 63 13.98 -19.55 10.51
CA ASN A 63 12.74 -20.33 10.55
C ASN A 63 12.49 -20.92 11.95
N TYR A 64 11.27 -20.72 12.46
CA TYR A 64 10.61 -21.37 13.61
C TYR A 64 11.18 -21.28 15.05
N GLU A 65 10.34 -20.71 15.94
CA GLU A 65 10.02 -21.04 17.36
C GLU A 65 11.18 -21.28 18.37
N ILE A 66 11.14 -20.79 19.62
CA ILE A 66 10.12 -20.97 20.68
C ILE A 66 10.17 -19.76 21.66
N ALA A 67 9.06 -19.48 22.36
CA ALA A 67 8.93 -18.45 23.42
C ALA A 67 8.68 -19.09 24.80
N PRO A 68 8.54 -18.35 25.94
CA PRO A 68 8.77 -16.93 26.20
C PRO A 68 9.69 -16.65 27.42
N CYS A 69 10.07 -15.38 27.66
CA CYS A 69 10.24 -14.84 29.02
C CYS A 69 10.26 -13.31 29.05
N ALA A 70 10.00 -12.69 30.21
CA ALA A 70 9.87 -11.24 30.36
C ALA A 70 11.19 -10.53 30.68
N GLY A 71 11.34 -9.29 30.21
CA GLY A 71 12.45 -8.39 30.55
C GLY A 71 12.16 -6.94 30.14
N VAL A 72 12.41 -5.98 31.03
CA VAL A 72 12.15 -4.54 30.80
C VAL A 72 13.42 -3.85 30.30
N CYS A 73 13.30 -2.97 29.29
CA CYS A 73 14.43 -2.24 28.71
C CYS A 73 14.30 -0.71 28.89
N GLN A 74 15.13 -0.15 29.77
CA GLN A 74 15.64 1.22 29.69
C GLN A 74 17.14 1.23 30.08
N PRO A 75 17.94 2.23 29.64
CA PRO A 75 19.40 2.15 29.55
C PRO A 75 20.06 2.67 30.87
N PRO A 76 21.41 2.84 31.06
CA PRO A 76 22.27 3.73 30.24
C PRO A 76 23.82 3.47 30.18
N TYR A 77 24.49 4.36 29.42
CA TYR A 77 25.87 4.89 29.54
C TYR A 77 27.15 4.12 29.11
N SER A 78 27.82 4.73 28.11
CA SER A 78 29.25 5.12 28.01
C SER A 78 30.40 4.15 28.33
N CYS A 79 31.42 4.20 27.45
CA CYS A 79 32.84 4.07 27.83
C CYS A 79 33.67 5.11 27.04
N SER A 80 34.80 5.55 27.60
CA SER A 80 35.71 6.52 26.99
C SER A 80 37.18 6.10 27.12
N LEU A 81 37.95 6.37 26.06
CA LEU A 81 39.40 6.62 26.02
C LEU A 81 40.42 5.56 26.53
N VAL A 82 41.64 5.79 26.05
CA VAL A 82 42.97 5.41 26.58
C VAL A 82 43.70 4.27 25.83
N GLN A 83 44.74 4.68 25.07
CA GLN A 83 46.13 4.17 24.93
C GLN A 83 46.43 2.64 25.03
N GLU A 84 47.45 2.06 24.35
CA GLU A 84 48.40 2.46 23.29
C GLU A 84 49.28 1.21 22.94
N GLN A 85 50.22 1.34 22.00
CA GLN A 85 51.47 0.56 21.83
C GLN A 85 51.52 -0.78 21.05
N THR A 86 52.32 -0.71 19.98
CA THR A 86 53.36 -1.67 19.51
C THR A 86 53.04 -2.98 18.78
N ARG A 87 53.29 -2.93 17.46
CA ARG A 87 54.24 -3.76 16.67
C ARG A 87 54.48 -5.24 17.08
N GLN A 88 54.33 -6.16 16.11
CA GLN A 88 55.49 -6.88 15.52
C GLN A 88 55.18 -7.46 14.12
N ASN A 89 56.23 -7.94 13.43
CA ASN A 89 56.22 -8.28 12.00
C ASN A 89 56.14 -9.79 11.72
N CYS A 90 55.65 -10.18 10.53
CA CYS A 90 56.15 -11.28 9.67
C CYS A 90 55.49 -11.16 8.28
N GLN A 91 56.16 -10.63 7.25
CA GLN A 91 57.09 -11.29 6.31
C GLN A 91 56.45 -12.05 5.12
N ASN A 92 56.33 -11.32 4.01
CA ASN A 92 56.60 -11.68 2.60
C ASN A 92 56.41 -13.12 2.06
N ALA A 93 55.46 -13.24 1.12
CA ALA A 93 55.68 -13.77 -0.24
C ALA A 93 54.56 -13.23 -1.16
N GLY A 94 54.74 -12.92 -2.45
CA GLY A 94 55.96 -12.81 -3.26
C GLY A 94 55.62 -12.87 -4.77
N GLY A 95 56.01 -11.88 -5.56
CA GLY A 95 55.80 -11.88 -7.01
C GLY A 95 56.04 -10.52 -7.69
N TRP A 96 56.76 -10.52 -8.82
CA TRP A 96 57.01 -9.34 -9.66
C TRP A 96 56.29 -9.49 -11.01
N VAL A 97 55.60 -8.43 -11.47
CA VAL A 97 55.22 -8.22 -12.88
C VAL A 97 55.31 -6.72 -13.16
N CYS A 98 55.92 -6.33 -14.29
CA CYS A 98 56.06 -4.93 -14.69
C CYS A 98 55.47 -4.68 -16.09
N THR A 99 54.42 -3.87 -16.15
CA THR A 99 53.93 -3.08 -17.29
C THR A 99 53.34 -1.81 -16.65
N GLY A 100 53.86 -0.60 -16.85
CA GLY A 100 53.93 0.11 -18.13
C GLY A 100 52.58 0.82 -18.37
N GLY A 101 52.47 2.14 -18.50
CA GLY A 101 53.47 3.21 -18.39
C GLY A 101 53.12 4.39 -19.30
N MET A 102 53.18 5.63 -18.80
CA MET A 102 53.05 6.87 -19.58
C MET A 102 53.77 8.03 -18.87
N GLN A 103 54.48 8.85 -19.65
CA GLN A 103 55.12 10.11 -19.22
C GLN A 103 54.57 11.28 -20.04
N PRO A 104 54.68 12.52 -19.54
CA PRO A 104 54.89 13.72 -20.37
C PRO A 104 56.39 13.98 -20.63
N GLU A 105 56.71 14.66 -21.73
CA GLU A 105 58.08 14.85 -22.23
C GLU A 105 58.80 16.11 -21.72
N PRO A 106 60.15 16.19 -21.82
CA PRO A 106 60.97 17.31 -21.35
C PRO A 106 61.48 18.23 -22.47
N GLY A 107 62.14 19.33 -22.10
CA GLY A 107 63.16 19.97 -22.94
C GLY A 107 63.69 21.29 -22.37
N PRO A 108 64.80 21.84 -22.89
CA PRO A 108 65.75 21.24 -23.83
C PRO A 108 67.21 21.21 -23.29
N GLY A 109 68.08 20.35 -23.86
CA GLY A 109 69.52 20.66 -23.89
C GLY A 109 70.54 19.70 -23.25
N CYS A 110 70.43 18.37 -23.41
CA CYS A 110 71.61 17.48 -23.44
C CYS A 110 71.29 16.14 -24.12
N TYR A 111 72.29 15.47 -24.69
CA TYR A 111 72.15 14.19 -25.44
C TYR A 111 72.97 13.04 -24.82
N GLU A 112 72.62 11.81 -25.20
CA GLU A 112 73.16 10.55 -24.65
C GLU A 112 74.60 10.21 -25.11
N THR A 113 75.23 9.25 -24.42
CA THR A 113 75.71 7.98 -25.03
C THR A 113 76.11 6.95 -23.97
N THR A 114 76.34 5.68 -24.34
CA THR A 114 76.48 4.55 -23.39
C THR A 114 77.68 3.63 -23.66
N ASN A 115 78.17 2.98 -22.59
CA ASN A 115 79.13 1.84 -22.56
C ASN A 115 80.59 2.16 -22.99
N TYR A 116 81.63 1.64 -22.35
CA TYR A 116 81.81 0.26 -21.84
C TYR A 116 82.63 0.15 -20.53
N CYS A 117 82.66 -1.04 -19.94
CA CYS A 117 83.27 -1.31 -18.62
C CYS A 117 84.81 -1.33 -18.61
N GLY A 118 85.41 -0.71 -17.58
CA GLY A 118 86.81 -0.88 -17.18
C GLY A 118 87.01 -0.39 -15.75
N GLY A 119 87.60 -1.20 -14.87
CA GLY A 119 87.76 -0.86 -13.45
C GLY A 119 89.03 -0.04 -13.18
N GLY A 120 88.91 0.99 -12.33
CA GLY A 120 90.08 1.67 -11.76
C GLY A 120 90.90 2.54 -12.73
N GLY A 121 90.24 3.23 -13.66
CA GLY A 121 90.86 4.24 -14.52
C GLY A 121 90.06 5.54 -14.50
N GLY A 122 90.75 6.68 -14.34
CA GLY A 122 90.13 7.98 -14.55
C GLY A 122 89.96 8.26 -16.05
N CYS A 123 88.86 8.91 -16.42
CA CYS A 123 88.70 9.48 -17.75
C CYS A 123 89.21 10.93 -17.73
N GLU A 124 90.30 11.19 -18.45
CA GLU A 124 90.63 12.56 -18.84
C GLU A 124 89.51 13.11 -19.72
N PHE A 125 88.80 14.13 -19.24
CA PHE A 125 88.17 15.08 -20.17
C PHE A 125 89.19 16.18 -20.44
N MET A 126 89.51 16.39 -21.71
CA MET A 126 90.38 17.48 -22.12
C MET A 126 89.70 18.82 -21.80
N CYS A 127 90.17 19.51 -20.77
CA CYS A 127 89.93 20.93 -20.65
C CYS A 127 90.57 21.63 -21.85
N GLY A 128 89.76 22.35 -22.64
CA GLY A 128 90.29 23.46 -23.40
C GLY A 128 90.78 24.51 -22.42
N ASP A 129 92.11 24.65 -22.30
CA ASP A 129 92.83 25.66 -21.54
C ASP A 129 92.53 25.73 -20.02
N GLY A 130 93.05 24.75 -19.25
CA GLY A 130 93.34 24.93 -17.82
C GLY A 130 93.09 23.71 -16.92
N ILE A 131 94.15 23.07 -16.44
CA ILE A 131 94.09 21.99 -15.44
C ILE A 131 94.94 22.37 -14.21
N CYS A 132 94.36 22.23 -13.02
CA CYS A 132 95.10 21.92 -11.79
C CYS A 132 94.30 20.88 -10.99
N CYS A 133 94.89 19.71 -10.77
CA CYS A 133 94.35 18.66 -9.90
C CYS A 133 95.23 18.53 -8.65
N ALA A 134 94.62 18.22 -7.49
CA ALA A 134 95.32 17.69 -6.32
C ALA A 134 94.40 16.66 -5.64
N THR A 135 94.93 15.47 -5.35
CA THR A 135 94.19 14.36 -4.71
C THR A 135 95.05 13.60 -3.73
N ASP A 136 95.47 14.27 -2.67
CA ASP A 136 95.91 13.68 -1.41
C ASP A 136 95.60 14.64 -0.26
N GLY A 137 95.16 14.07 0.87
CA GLY A 137 94.74 14.83 2.03
C GLY A 137 95.70 14.63 3.19
N GLU A 138 96.54 15.62 3.44
CA GLU A 138 96.58 16.30 4.75
C GLU A 138 97.28 17.67 4.63
N THR A 139 97.26 18.45 5.71
CA THR A 139 97.63 19.88 5.72
C THR A 139 99.13 20.14 5.60
N ILE A 140 99.51 21.30 5.07
CA ILE A 140 100.49 22.19 5.73
C ILE A 140 100.44 23.63 5.18
N ASP A 141 100.88 24.56 6.04
CA ASP A 141 100.93 26.01 5.84
C ASP A 141 102.22 26.48 5.12
N ASN A 142 102.09 27.55 4.34
CA ASN A 142 103.14 28.48 3.85
C ASN A 142 104.39 27.96 3.08
N CYS A 143 104.38 28.15 1.75
CA CYS A 143 105.56 28.37 0.88
C CYS A 143 105.09 28.93 -0.49
N GLN A 144 105.43 30.11 -1.06
CA GLN A 144 106.41 31.21 -0.87
C GLN A 144 107.59 31.21 -1.89
N VAL A 145 107.77 32.33 -2.63
CA VAL A 145 108.85 32.65 -3.61
C VAL A 145 108.74 31.90 -4.95
N ASP A 146 108.83 32.46 -6.17
CA ASP A 146 108.81 33.84 -6.71
C ASP A 146 108.35 33.74 -8.21
N CYS A 147 108.05 34.78 -8.98
CA CYS A 147 108.13 36.24 -8.77
C CYS A 147 106.77 36.85 -9.27
N ASP A 148 106.58 38.03 -9.88
CA ASP A 148 107.46 39.11 -10.37
C ASP A 148 106.83 40.48 -10.03
N THR A 149 107.49 41.56 -10.43
CA THR A 149 107.39 42.88 -9.81
C THR A 149 106.40 43.81 -10.52
N GLY A 150 105.30 44.18 -9.84
CA GLY A 150 104.24 45.03 -10.42
C GLY A 150 103.51 45.95 -9.43
N GLY A 151 103.14 45.45 -8.25
CA GLY A 151 102.57 46.24 -7.15
C GLY A 151 101.07 46.60 -7.25
N GLY A 152 100.46 46.86 -6.09
CA GLY A 152 99.04 47.24 -5.95
C GLY A 152 98.11 46.06 -5.75
N GLY A 153 97.81 45.72 -4.50
CA GLY A 153 96.82 44.70 -4.18
C GLY A 153 95.39 45.25 -4.25
N GLY A 154 94.51 44.52 -4.92
CA GLY A 154 93.07 44.54 -4.67
C GLY A 154 92.68 43.15 -4.16
N GLY A 155 92.00 43.09 -3.01
CA GLY A 155 91.15 41.93 -2.73
C GLY A 155 89.97 41.94 -3.69
N ASP A 156 89.38 40.77 -3.93
CA ASP A 156 88.06 40.71 -4.58
C ASP A 156 87.10 41.54 -3.71
N PRO A 157 86.32 42.50 -4.24
CA PRO A 157 85.42 43.30 -3.42
C PRO A 157 84.32 42.38 -2.89
N ASP A 158 84.46 42.03 -1.61
CA ASP A 158 83.46 41.32 -0.84
C ASP A 158 82.07 41.99 -1.01
N SER A 159 81.04 41.15 -1.03
CA SER A 159 79.69 41.56 -1.42
C SER A 159 78.62 40.72 -0.75
N PHE A 160 77.42 41.29 -0.66
CA PHE A 160 76.23 40.64 -0.12
C PHE A 160 75.02 40.92 -1.03
N THR A 161 73.97 40.12 -0.92
CA THR A 161 72.77 40.27 -1.77
C THR A 161 71.54 40.53 -0.92
N VAL A 162 70.73 41.54 -1.28
CA VAL A 162 69.41 41.80 -0.69
C VAL A 162 68.33 41.45 -1.71
N SER A 163 67.33 40.71 -1.24
CA SER A 163 66.17 40.26 -2.00
C SER A 163 64.88 40.55 -1.22
N GLY A 164 63.72 40.30 -1.83
CA GLY A 164 62.44 40.32 -1.13
C GLY A 164 61.27 40.70 -2.03
N PHE A 165 60.10 40.91 -1.46
CA PHE A 165 58.88 41.21 -2.21
C PHE A 165 58.03 42.32 -1.57
N ILE A 166 57.02 42.79 -2.32
CA ILE A 166 56.03 43.75 -1.83
C ILE A 166 54.71 43.00 -1.57
N GLY A 167 54.32 42.96 -0.30
CA GLY A 167 53.09 42.35 0.18
C GLY A 167 51.99 43.38 0.42
N PHE A 168 50.75 43.03 0.10
CA PHE A 168 49.54 43.75 0.47
C PHE A 168 48.76 42.94 1.51
N ASP A 169 48.40 43.59 2.62
CA ASP A 169 47.46 43.08 3.62
C ASP A 169 46.03 43.19 3.06
N ALA A 170 45.45 42.07 2.65
CA ALA A 170 44.17 42.02 1.96
C ALA A 170 42.96 42.09 2.92
N ASN A 171 43.17 41.97 4.24
CA ASN A 171 42.09 41.94 5.23
C ASN A 171 42.14 43.10 6.26
N ASP A 172 43.25 43.86 6.30
CA ASP A 172 43.57 44.97 7.22
C ASP A 172 43.61 44.56 8.70
N ASP A 173 43.91 43.29 9.01
CA ASP A 173 44.10 42.78 10.38
C ASP A 173 45.52 42.99 10.92
N GLY A 174 46.48 43.32 10.05
CA GLY A 174 47.87 43.61 10.40
C GLY A 174 48.76 42.38 10.64
N VAL A 175 48.28 41.17 10.34
CA VAL A 175 48.98 39.90 10.56
C VAL A 175 49.10 39.15 9.23
N TRP A 176 50.32 38.73 8.89
CA TRP A 176 50.57 37.91 7.69
C TRP A 176 49.90 36.52 7.81
N ASN A 177 48.70 36.38 7.22
CA ASN A 177 47.91 35.14 7.26
C ASN A 177 47.14 34.80 5.96
N ASP A 178 47.13 35.72 5.00
CA ASP A 178 46.37 35.73 3.75
C ASP A 178 47.06 35.02 2.56
N GLY A 179 48.33 34.62 2.70
CA GLY A 179 49.01 33.63 1.85
C GLY A 179 49.73 34.19 0.62
N ASP A 180 49.61 33.50 -0.52
CA ASP A 180 50.22 33.93 -1.80
C ASP A 180 49.44 35.09 -2.48
N ALA A 181 48.20 35.34 -2.04
CA ALA A 181 47.36 36.43 -2.55
C ALA A 181 47.94 37.84 -2.28
N ASN A 182 48.89 37.92 -1.34
CA ASN A 182 49.49 39.16 -0.86
C ASN A 182 50.42 39.81 -1.88
N LYS A 183 50.91 39.07 -2.88
CA LYS A 183 51.93 39.58 -3.81
C LYS A 183 51.31 40.64 -4.74
N VAL A 184 51.87 41.84 -4.66
CA VAL A 184 51.56 42.99 -5.52
C VAL A 184 52.21 42.81 -6.89
N GLU A 185 51.54 43.23 -7.95
CA GLU A 185 52.09 43.33 -9.31
C GLU A 185 51.81 44.73 -9.91
N ASP A 186 52.78 45.28 -10.64
CA ASP A 186 52.62 46.55 -11.38
C ASP A 186 51.99 46.30 -12.76
N THR A 187 51.10 47.20 -13.18
CA THR A 187 50.13 46.98 -14.27
C THR A 187 50.71 47.09 -15.68
N TYR A 188 52.04 47.20 -15.84
CA TYR A 188 52.67 47.60 -17.11
C TYR A 188 52.93 46.47 -18.12
N GLN A 189 52.75 45.20 -17.73
CA GLN A 189 52.69 44.03 -18.63
C GLN A 189 51.52 43.13 -18.23
N SER A 190 50.90 42.43 -19.19
CA SER A 190 49.55 41.84 -19.05
C SER A 190 49.49 40.34 -18.74
N ASP A 191 50.61 39.64 -18.70
CA ASP A 191 50.65 38.20 -19.01
C ASP A 191 51.10 37.29 -17.83
N CYS A 192 51.33 37.83 -16.62
CA CYS A 192 52.04 37.12 -15.54
C CYS A 192 51.19 36.63 -14.34
N GLY A 193 49.88 36.86 -14.29
CA GLY A 193 48.96 36.02 -13.48
C GLY A 193 47.92 36.75 -12.63
N ALA A 194 47.52 36.11 -11.52
CA ALA A 194 46.39 36.51 -10.68
C ALA A 194 46.85 37.24 -9.39
N PHE A 195 47.69 38.26 -9.55
CA PHE A 195 48.23 39.06 -8.45
C PHE A 195 47.41 40.33 -8.16
N TYR A 196 47.64 40.96 -7.00
CA TYR A 196 46.86 42.13 -6.60
C TYR A 196 47.35 43.41 -7.30
N ASN A 197 46.47 44.00 -8.11
CA ASN A 197 46.77 45.10 -9.01
C ASN A 197 46.42 46.46 -8.38
N LEU A 198 47.43 47.27 -8.06
CA LEU A 198 47.28 48.58 -7.45
C LEU A 198 46.91 49.65 -8.50
N SER A 199 45.62 49.98 -8.58
CA SER A 199 45.13 51.04 -9.48
C SER A 199 45.01 52.41 -8.78
N PRO A 200 45.43 53.53 -9.39
CA PRO A 200 46.10 53.61 -10.70
C PRO A 200 47.56 53.14 -10.65
N ALA A 201 48.00 52.50 -11.73
CA ALA A 201 49.34 51.93 -11.88
C ALA A 201 50.43 52.90 -11.44
N ALA A 202 51.27 52.45 -10.51
CA ALA A 202 52.40 53.21 -10.00
C ALA A 202 53.64 52.32 -10.06
N ASP A 203 54.62 52.80 -10.82
CA ASP A 203 55.97 52.24 -10.99
C ASP A 203 56.65 52.13 -9.61
N LEU A 204 56.44 51.00 -8.91
CA LEU A 204 56.93 50.78 -7.55
C LEU A 204 58.43 50.52 -7.58
N ARG A 205 59.18 51.38 -6.89
CA ARG A 205 60.64 51.35 -6.89
C ARG A 205 61.20 51.34 -5.48
N ILE A 206 62.25 50.56 -5.28
CA ILE A 206 63.00 50.51 -4.03
C ILE A 206 64.34 51.18 -4.30
N SER A 207 64.48 52.40 -3.78
CA SER A 207 65.73 53.15 -3.82
C SER A 207 66.53 52.86 -2.55
N TRP A 208 67.86 52.79 -2.64
CA TRP A 208 68.74 52.56 -1.48
C TRP A 208 69.78 53.65 -1.28
N ILE A 209 70.26 53.78 -0.04
CA ILE A 209 71.41 54.60 0.35
C ILE A 209 72.31 53.79 1.28
N ASN A 210 73.62 53.69 0.99
CA ASN A 210 74.60 53.25 2.00
C ASN A 210 75.06 54.48 2.82
N ASN A 211 74.64 54.51 4.08
CA ASN A 211 74.92 55.61 5.02
C ASN A 211 76.36 55.59 5.57
N SER A 212 77.09 54.47 5.42
CA SER A 212 78.40 54.25 6.02
C SER A 212 79.59 54.66 5.13
N VAL A 213 79.49 54.50 3.81
CA VAL A 213 80.54 54.95 2.85
C VAL A 213 80.23 56.26 2.12
N GLY A 214 79.11 56.93 2.46
CA GLY A 214 78.88 58.33 2.09
C GLY A 214 78.33 58.55 0.67
N GLY A 215 77.39 57.72 0.24
CA GLY A 215 76.58 57.99 -0.95
C GLY A 215 76.68 57.01 -2.11
N ASP A 216 76.87 55.71 -1.85
CA ASP A 216 76.39 54.72 -2.81
C ASP A 216 74.85 54.75 -2.82
N LEU A 217 74.29 54.88 -4.02
CA LEU A 217 72.90 55.26 -4.29
C LEU A 217 72.42 54.52 -5.54
N GLY A 218 71.23 53.94 -5.46
CA GLY A 218 70.60 53.35 -6.62
C GLY A 218 69.13 53.04 -6.43
N GLU A 219 68.55 52.42 -7.45
CA GLU A 219 67.13 52.11 -7.50
C GLU A 219 66.89 50.78 -8.25
N ILE A 220 66.08 49.91 -7.66
CA ILE A 220 65.51 48.74 -8.32
C ILE A 220 64.07 49.07 -8.69
N ASN A 221 63.74 48.93 -9.97
CA ASN A 221 62.36 48.77 -10.37
C ASN A 221 61.91 47.35 -9.99
N TYR A 222 60.79 47.22 -9.29
CA TYR A 222 60.27 45.92 -8.84
C TYR A 222 59.84 45.00 -10.00
N HIS A 223 59.68 45.53 -11.22
CA HIS A 223 59.16 44.85 -12.40
C HIS A 223 60.23 44.69 -13.50
N THR A 224 61.02 43.62 -13.45
CA THR A 224 61.95 43.24 -14.55
C THR A 224 61.69 41.88 -15.20
N ASP A 225 61.35 40.83 -14.44
CA ASP A 225 61.40 39.43 -14.95
C ASP A 225 60.21 38.52 -14.53
N CYS A 226 59.06 39.09 -14.12
CA CYS A 226 57.88 38.37 -13.61
C CYS A 226 58.11 37.39 -12.43
N ALA A 227 59.29 37.38 -11.81
CA ALA A 227 59.45 36.90 -10.45
C ALA A 227 58.83 37.95 -9.50
N PRO A 228 57.97 37.57 -8.54
CA PRO A 228 57.37 38.49 -7.58
C PRO A 228 58.37 38.84 -6.46
N SER A 229 59.61 39.13 -6.82
CA SER A 229 60.71 39.40 -5.90
C SER A 229 61.82 40.20 -6.56
N TYR A 230 62.26 41.27 -5.93
CA TYR A 230 63.49 41.95 -6.30
C TYR A 230 64.72 41.21 -5.75
N SER A 231 65.86 41.39 -6.40
CA SER A 231 67.16 40.91 -5.92
C SER A 231 68.29 41.80 -6.44
N LYS A 232 69.25 42.15 -5.59
CA LYS A 232 70.38 43.01 -5.92
C LYS A 232 71.60 42.67 -5.07
N THR A 233 72.76 42.57 -5.70
CA THR A 233 74.05 42.47 -5.02
C THR A 233 74.66 43.85 -4.80
N TYR A 234 75.23 44.06 -3.62
CA TYR A 234 75.82 45.30 -3.11
C TYR A 234 77.29 45.05 -2.76
N GLN A 235 78.09 46.11 -2.79
CA GLN A 235 79.48 46.09 -2.34
C GLN A 235 79.65 47.04 -1.15
N ASN A 236 80.58 46.72 -0.26
CA ASN A 236 80.87 47.39 1.01
C ASN A 236 79.81 47.15 2.11
N ASP A 237 80.24 46.56 3.23
CA ASP A 237 79.56 46.61 4.54
C ASP A 237 78.99 48.00 4.88
N GLY A 238 77.82 48.03 5.54
CA GLY A 238 77.28 49.29 6.02
C GLY A 238 75.87 49.25 6.59
N GLU A 239 75.46 50.39 7.15
CA GLU A 239 74.05 50.73 7.35
C GLU A 239 73.41 51.14 6.01
N TYR A 240 72.24 50.57 5.70
CA TYR A 240 71.51 50.82 4.46
C TYR A 240 70.07 51.26 4.72
N ASP A 241 69.65 52.35 4.09
CA ASP A 241 68.26 52.80 4.02
C ASP A 241 67.61 52.31 2.73
N PHE A 242 66.58 51.45 2.81
CA PHE A 242 65.76 51.03 1.67
C PHE A 242 64.42 51.76 1.70
N THR A 243 64.09 52.55 0.68
CA THR A 243 62.85 53.34 0.64
C THR A 243 61.93 52.86 -0.48
N LEU A 244 60.71 52.46 -0.14
CA LEU A 244 59.68 52.12 -1.12
C LEU A 244 58.98 53.39 -1.62
N ASN A 245 59.32 53.79 -2.84
CA ASN A 245 58.84 54.98 -3.52
C ASN A 245 57.60 54.70 -4.39
N ASN A 246 56.94 55.79 -4.81
CA ASN A 246 55.75 55.80 -5.68
C ASN A 246 54.52 55.03 -5.14
N LEU A 247 54.36 54.91 -3.81
CA LEU A 247 53.14 54.35 -3.22
C LEU A 247 51.87 55.09 -3.71
N PRO A 248 50.83 54.40 -4.19
CA PRO A 248 49.59 55.05 -4.60
C PRO A 248 48.91 55.81 -3.46
N ALA A 249 48.28 56.95 -3.80
CA ALA A 249 47.58 57.79 -2.83
C ALA A 249 46.42 57.01 -2.18
N GLY A 250 46.51 56.80 -0.86
CA GLY A 250 45.57 55.97 -0.11
C GLY A 250 46.15 54.68 0.47
N TYR A 251 47.44 54.40 0.26
CA TYR A 251 48.17 53.30 0.91
C TYR A 251 49.25 53.82 1.87
N SER A 252 49.76 52.95 2.74
CA SER A 252 50.96 53.18 3.55
C SER A 252 51.73 51.88 3.77
N VAL A 253 53.06 51.97 3.92
CA VAL A 253 53.86 50.85 4.45
C VAL A 253 53.61 50.78 5.95
N TYR A 254 53.22 49.62 6.48
CA TYR A 254 52.90 49.44 7.91
C TYR A 254 53.86 48.49 8.63
N ALA A 255 54.52 47.59 7.89
CA ALA A 255 55.50 46.65 8.43
C ALA A 255 56.59 46.34 7.41
N ILE A 256 57.71 45.83 7.92
CA ILE A 256 58.71 45.09 7.15
C ILE A 256 58.95 43.74 7.83
N ASP A 257 59.02 42.69 7.03
CA ASP A 257 59.63 41.42 7.46
C ASP A 257 61.07 41.40 6.97
N HIS A 258 61.97 40.87 7.80
CA HIS A 258 63.37 40.75 7.47
C HIS A 258 63.97 39.51 8.14
N ASN A 259 64.42 38.56 7.32
CA ASN A 259 64.72 37.20 7.78
C ASN A 259 66.13 37.05 8.38
N VAL A 260 66.71 38.13 8.92
CA VAL A 260 68.11 38.22 9.35
C VAL A 260 68.29 39.16 10.54
N ALA A 261 69.28 38.89 11.40
CA ALA A 261 69.52 39.57 12.68
C ALA A 261 70.04 41.03 12.62
N ALA A 262 69.85 41.74 11.50
CA ALA A 262 70.35 43.10 11.27
C ALA A 262 69.46 44.22 11.87
N GLY A 263 68.35 43.86 12.53
CA GLY A 263 67.54 44.79 13.33
C GLY A 263 66.97 45.96 12.55
N CYS A 264 66.43 45.72 11.35
CA CYS A 264 65.91 46.77 10.49
C CYS A 264 64.74 47.52 11.16
N THR A 265 64.74 48.85 11.08
CA THR A 265 63.68 49.71 11.63
C THR A 265 62.96 50.45 10.51
N LEU A 266 61.62 50.45 10.56
CA LEU A 266 60.77 51.13 9.58
C LEU A 266 60.36 52.51 10.08
N VAL A 267 60.61 53.55 9.30
CA VAL A 267 60.13 54.93 9.52
C VAL A 267 59.46 55.43 8.24
N GLY A 268 58.13 55.52 8.25
CA GLY A 268 57.37 55.82 7.04
C GLY A 268 57.52 54.69 6.01
N ASN A 269 58.05 55.02 4.83
CA ASN A 269 58.34 54.04 3.77
C ASN A 269 59.81 53.58 3.74
N THR A 270 60.65 54.02 4.70
CA THR A 270 62.10 53.76 4.71
C THR A 270 62.45 52.73 5.79
N ALA A 271 63.11 51.65 5.39
CA ALA A 271 63.66 50.60 6.23
C ALA A 271 65.17 50.80 6.41
N THR A 272 65.58 51.27 7.59
CA THR A 272 66.98 51.44 7.98
C THR A 272 67.50 50.15 8.58
N CYS A 273 68.42 49.46 7.89
CA CYS A 273 69.04 48.21 8.35
C CYS A 273 70.50 48.45 8.80
N GLY A 274 70.81 48.11 10.05
CA GLY A 274 72.12 48.35 10.65
C GLY A 274 73.12 47.24 10.34
N GLN A 275 74.28 47.61 9.79
CA GLN A 275 75.39 46.70 9.43
C GLN A 275 74.93 45.45 8.67
N LEU A 276 74.45 45.64 7.45
CA LEU A 276 74.51 44.58 6.45
C LEU A 276 75.98 44.28 6.17
N SER A 277 76.33 43.00 6.12
CA SER A 277 77.72 42.55 5.97
C SER A 277 77.91 41.50 4.88
N ASP A 278 79.12 41.47 4.36
CA ASP A 278 79.61 40.62 3.30
C ASP A 278 79.31 39.12 3.45
N ASN A 279 79.22 38.43 2.31
CA ASN A 279 78.92 37.00 2.13
C ASN A 279 77.55 36.52 2.66
N ASN A 280 76.67 37.42 3.11
CA ASN A 280 75.30 37.10 3.50
C ASN A 280 74.27 37.32 2.38
N ALA A 281 73.15 36.62 2.48
CA ALA A 281 71.94 36.88 1.70
C ALA A 281 70.85 37.40 2.65
N TYR A 282 70.34 38.60 2.37
CA TYR A 282 69.30 39.25 3.14
C TYR A 282 67.96 39.20 2.38
N THR A 283 66.88 39.09 3.14
CA THR A 283 65.52 39.27 2.62
C THR A 283 64.87 40.42 3.38
N ILE A 284 64.29 41.39 2.66
CA ILE A 284 63.52 42.51 3.19
C ILE A 284 62.20 42.55 2.42
N ASN A 285 61.08 42.34 3.09
CA ASN A 285 59.76 42.34 2.48
C ASN A 285 58.99 43.58 2.98
N PHE A 286 58.44 44.38 2.06
CA PHE A 286 57.67 45.58 2.39
C PHE A 286 56.17 45.27 2.42
N PHE A 287 55.49 45.61 3.51
CA PHE A 287 54.05 45.39 3.65
C PHE A 287 53.27 46.69 3.58
N ILE A 288 52.44 46.79 2.54
CA ILE A 288 51.53 47.91 2.34
C ILE A 288 50.11 47.53 2.75
N LYS A 289 49.33 48.54 3.16
CA LYS A 289 47.90 48.38 3.40
C LYS A 289 47.11 49.62 3.00
N SER A 290 45.79 49.49 2.93
CA SER A 290 44.91 50.64 2.66
C SER A 290 44.83 51.56 3.88
N ASN A 291 44.80 52.87 3.63
CA ASN A 291 44.45 53.88 4.62
C ASN A 291 42.93 54.05 4.78
N THR A 292 42.14 53.22 4.09
CA THR A 292 40.67 53.26 4.08
C THR A 292 40.12 52.01 4.78
N PRO A 293 39.39 52.13 5.91
CA PRO A 293 38.91 50.96 6.66
C PRO A 293 38.01 50.03 5.82
N PRO A 294 38.10 48.69 6.00
CA PRO A 294 37.22 47.74 5.34
C PRO A 294 35.74 48.07 5.54
N ALA A 295 34.97 48.11 4.44
CA ALA A 295 33.56 48.48 4.48
C ALA A 295 32.75 47.41 5.23
N THR A 296 32.24 47.74 6.42
CA THR A 296 31.60 46.82 7.37
C THR A 296 30.70 45.77 6.68
N PRO A 297 30.88 44.46 6.95
CA PRO A 297 30.02 43.40 6.41
C PRO A 297 28.52 43.64 6.60
N LEU A 298 27.74 43.30 5.59
CA LEU A 298 26.29 43.14 5.76
C LEU A 298 26.05 41.93 6.68
N PRO A 299 25.25 42.02 7.77
CA PRO A 299 24.99 40.89 8.63
C PRO A 299 24.06 39.86 7.94
N CYS A 300 24.06 38.62 8.45
CA CYS A 300 23.12 37.58 8.01
C CYS A 300 21.65 38.09 8.12
N PRO A 301 20.81 37.91 7.08
CA PRO A 301 19.37 38.17 7.15
C PRO A 301 18.67 37.44 8.31
N THR A 302 17.47 37.90 8.68
CA THR A 302 16.71 37.37 9.82
C THR A 302 15.28 37.00 9.41
N GLY A 303 14.51 36.38 10.31
CA GLY A 303 13.10 36.06 10.04
C GLY A 303 12.90 34.99 8.98
N PHE A 304 13.81 34.00 8.93
CA PHE A 304 13.69 32.88 7.99
C PHE A 304 12.40 32.09 8.21
N ASN A 305 11.69 31.82 7.13
CA ASN A 305 10.49 31.00 7.09
C ASN A 305 10.50 30.11 5.84
N VAL A 306 10.24 28.82 6.05
CA VAL A 306 10.24 27.76 5.02
C VAL A 306 8.84 27.16 4.97
N SER A 307 8.24 27.13 3.78
CA SER A 307 6.88 26.62 3.56
C SER A 307 6.84 25.65 2.38
N CYS A 308 6.40 24.42 2.62
CA CYS A 308 6.28 23.38 1.60
C CYS A 308 4.91 23.48 0.88
N ALA A 309 4.90 23.23 -0.43
CA ALA A 309 3.66 23.03 -1.17
C ALA A 309 2.99 21.69 -0.78
N PRO A 310 1.65 21.56 -0.91
CA PRO A 310 0.93 20.33 -0.57
C PRO A 310 1.33 19.08 -1.37
N SER A 311 2.11 19.21 -2.44
CA SER A 311 2.67 18.08 -3.21
C SER A 311 4.03 17.59 -2.69
N GLY A 312 4.62 18.25 -1.69
CA GLY A 312 6.01 18.03 -1.25
C GLY A 312 7.09 18.49 -2.25
N ASN A 313 6.76 18.61 -3.54
CA ASN A 313 7.68 18.85 -4.65
C ASN A 313 8.11 20.31 -4.86
N GLN A 314 7.71 21.23 -3.97
CA GLN A 314 8.06 22.65 -4.07
C GLN A 314 8.17 23.27 -2.68
N VAL A 315 9.12 24.19 -2.50
CA VAL A 315 9.37 24.92 -1.25
C VAL A 315 9.44 26.43 -1.52
N THR A 316 8.94 27.23 -0.59
CA THR A 316 9.16 28.68 -0.53
C THR A 316 10.02 29.01 0.68
N ILE A 317 11.17 29.64 0.45
CA ILE A 317 12.11 30.11 1.47
C ILE A 317 12.06 31.63 1.47
N SER A 318 11.86 32.23 2.65
CA SER A 318 11.62 33.68 2.81
C SER A 318 12.34 34.23 4.03
N TRP A 319 12.69 35.53 3.99
CA TRP A 319 13.43 36.24 5.04
C TRP A 319 13.05 37.73 5.10
N ASN A 320 13.51 38.43 6.14
CA ASN A 320 13.38 39.87 6.27
C ASN A 320 14.34 40.60 5.32
N ASN A 321 13.89 41.72 4.74
CA ASN A 321 14.75 42.60 3.95
C ASN A 321 15.88 43.19 4.81
N LEU A 322 17.11 43.15 4.27
CA LEU A 322 18.31 43.63 4.93
C LEU A 322 18.67 45.05 4.46
N THR A 323 18.74 46.00 5.40
CA THR A 323 19.12 47.38 5.10
C THR A 323 20.53 47.45 4.52
N GLY A 324 20.65 48.02 3.32
CA GLY A 324 21.93 48.14 2.59
C GLY A 324 22.22 47.01 1.60
N ALA A 325 21.38 45.96 1.55
CA ALA A 325 21.44 44.97 0.48
C ALA A 325 20.70 45.47 -0.78
N VAL A 326 21.20 45.11 -1.96
CA VAL A 326 20.48 45.26 -3.26
C VAL A 326 19.96 43.93 -3.78
N SER A 327 20.56 42.82 -3.35
CA SER A 327 20.18 41.47 -3.70
C SER A 327 20.65 40.48 -2.62
N TYR A 328 20.16 39.25 -2.73
CA TYR A 328 20.48 38.13 -1.87
C TYR A 328 20.91 36.95 -2.73
N PHE A 329 21.96 36.26 -2.31
CA PHE A 329 22.40 35.00 -2.90
C PHE A 329 21.85 33.86 -2.03
N LEU A 330 20.81 33.18 -2.49
CA LEU A 330 20.25 31.97 -1.87
C LEU A 330 20.98 30.75 -2.43
N ARG A 331 21.39 29.86 -1.52
CA ARG A 331 21.98 28.55 -1.82
C ARG A 331 21.04 27.47 -1.32
N LEU A 332 20.80 26.45 -2.13
CA LEU A 332 20.14 25.22 -1.71
C LEU A 332 20.99 24.02 -2.12
N ASN A 333 21.36 23.21 -1.15
CA ASN A 333 22.17 22.01 -1.29
C ASN A 333 21.32 20.80 -0.85
N LYS A 334 21.28 19.73 -1.65
CA LYS A 334 20.53 18.50 -1.37
C LYS A 334 21.44 17.45 -0.74
N ILE A 335 20.90 16.54 0.07
CA ILE A 335 21.66 15.35 0.48
C ILE A 335 22.03 14.50 -0.77
N PRO A 336 23.30 14.09 -0.99
CA PRO A 336 24.45 14.20 -0.09
C PRO A 336 25.26 15.51 -0.25
N TYR A 337 25.49 16.20 0.86
CA TYR A 337 25.92 17.60 0.87
C TYR A 337 27.35 17.90 0.38
N ASP A 338 28.13 16.87 0.05
CA ASP A 338 29.51 16.94 -0.44
C ASP A 338 29.64 17.15 -1.95
N ASP A 339 28.56 17.03 -2.73
CA ASP A 339 28.55 17.29 -4.18
C ASP A 339 28.16 18.73 -4.59
N TRP A 340 28.35 19.69 -3.65
CA TRP A 340 27.88 21.09 -3.74
C TRP A 340 27.98 21.72 -5.14
N TYR A 341 26.85 22.32 -5.54
CA TYR A 341 26.62 22.90 -6.86
C TYR A 341 26.55 21.85 -7.98
N ASN A 342 25.80 20.77 -7.71
CA ASN A 342 25.34 19.78 -8.69
C ASN A 342 23.84 19.99 -9.09
N PRO A 343 23.53 20.81 -10.12
CA PRO A 343 22.17 20.95 -10.65
C PRO A 343 21.51 19.65 -11.13
N GLY A 344 22.30 18.59 -11.39
CA GLY A 344 21.78 17.27 -11.75
C GLY A 344 21.33 16.43 -10.54
N GLY A 345 21.91 16.66 -9.36
CA GLY A 345 21.50 16.04 -8.10
C GLY A 345 20.25 16.72 -7.50
N GLY A 346 20.19 18.05 -7.62
CA GLY A 346 19.10 18.89 -7.13
C GLY A 346 19.54 20.17 -6.42
N ASP A 347 20.83 20.52 -6.48
CA ASP A 347 21.37 21.77 -5.96
C ASP A 347 20.99 22.97 -6.84
N PHE A 348 20.88 24.14 -6.21
CA PHE A 348 20.95 25.39 -6.95
C PHE A 348 21.59 26.50 -6.12
N ALA A 349 22.04 27.54 -6.81
CA ALA A 349 22.24 28.85 -6.22
C ALA A 349 21.63 29.91 -7.13
N LEU A 350 21.00 30.93 -6.52
CA LEU A 350 20.32 32.00 -7.25
C LEU A 350 20.53 33.34 -6.54
N GLU A 351 20.91 34.35 -7.31
CA GLU A 351 20.85 35.74 -6.85
C GLU A 351 19.47 36.35 -7.17
N SER A 352 18.83 36.96 -6.18
CA SER A 352 17.51 37.57 -6.31
C SER A 352 17.40 38.87 -5.51
N VAL A 353 16.64 39.83 -6.05
CA VAL A 353 16.27 41.07 -5.35
C VAL A 353 15.10 40.87 -4.37
N ASN A 354 14.38 39.76 -4.48
CA ASN A 354 13.19 39.48 -3.68
C ASN A 354 13.53 38.58 -2.47
N PRO A 355 13.20 38.98 -1.22
CA PRO A 355 13.53 38.23 0.00
C PRO A 355 12.59 37.03 0.26
N SER A 356 12.03 36.46 -0.81
CA SER A 356 11.17 35.29 -0.80
C SER A 356 11.31 34.61 -2.17
N GLN A 357 11.68 33.34 -2.17
CA GLN A 357 11.97 32.56 -3.38
C GLN A 357 11.26 31.20 -3.30
N THR A 358 10.72 30.74 -4.43
CA THR A 358 9.99 29.47 -4.55
C THR A 358 10.70 28.58 -5.55
N HIS A 359 10.97 27.34 -5.18
CA HIS A 359 11.78 26.40 -5.95
C HIS A 359 11.21 24.98 -5.91
N ASP A 360 11.29 24.29 -7.04
CA ASP A 360 10.92 22.88 -7.15
C ASP A 360 12.02 22.00 -6.55
N ILE A 361 11.62 20.91 -5.90
CA ILE A 361 12.47 20.01 -5.11
C ILE A 361 11.98 18.56 -5.20
N THR A 362 12.84 17.61 -4.83
CA THR A 362 12.47 16.21 -4.65
C THR A 362 11.79 16.03 -3.29
N ALA A 363 10.49 15.68 -3.27
CA ALA A 363 9.79 15.35 -2.02
C ALA A 363 10.52 14.22 -1.25
N GLY A 364 10.49 14.30 0.08
CA GLY A 364 11.15 13.38 1.00
C GLY A 364 12.67 13.53 1.11
N SER A 365 13.33 14.34 0.27
CA SER A 365 14.77 14.63 0.38
C SER A 365 15.05 15.72 1.42
N GLU A 366 16.10 15.56 2.23
CA GLU A 366 16.61 16.63 3.09
C GLU A 366 17.46 17.61 2.26
N TYR A 367 17.26 18.91 2.52
CA TYR A 367 18.00 20.00 1.92
C TYR A 367 18.58 20.92 3.00
N LYS A 368 19.69 21.61 2.69
CA LYS A 368 20.30 22.70 3.46
C LYS A 368 20.29 23.99 2.67
N TYR A 369 20.00 25.11 3.32
CA TYR A 369 20.07 26.43 2.70
C TYR A 369 20.89 27.43 3.53
N ASP A 370 21.52 28.38 2.84
CA ASP A 370 21.99 29.64 3.42
C ASP A 370 21.66 30.82 2.49
N VAL A 371 21.62 32.02 3.07
CA VAL A 371 21.41 33.28 2.36
C VAL A 371 22.50 34.26 2.73
N GLN A 372 22.94 35.06 1.77
CA GLN A 372 23.96 36.09 1.91
C GLN A 372 23.49 37.38 1.22
N GLY A 373 23.54 38.53 1.91
CA GLY A 373 23.20 39.83 1.32
C GLY A 373 24.37 40.45 0.55
N ARG A 374 24.08 41.14 -0.55
CA ARG A 374 25.05 41.83 -1.43
C ARG A 374 24.84 43.34 -1.43
N LYS A 375 25.91 44.13 -1.37
CA LYS A 375 25.93 45.61 -1.43
C LYS A 375 25.82 46.14 -2.87
N PRO A 376 25.40 47.41 -3.10
CA PRO A 376 25.44 48.02 -4.43
C PRO A 376 26.87 48.04 -4.99
N GLY A 377 27.04 47.61 -6.24
CA GLY A 377 28.33 47.66 -6.95
C GLY A 377 29.37 46.61 -6.51
N GLU A 378 29.04 45.75 -5.55
CA GLU A 378 29.97 44.76 -4.98
C GLU A 378 30.27 43.61 -5.97
N PRO A 379 31.56 43.31 -6.27
CA PRO A 379 31.95 42.14 -7.05
C PRO A 379 31.87 40.86 -6.19
N TRP A 380 31.86 39.69 -6.84
CA TRP A 380 32.02 38.41 -6.15
C TRP A 380 33.51 38.18 -5.79
N PRO A 381 33.86 37.68 -4.59
CA PRO A 381 32.98 37.23 -3.49
C PRO A 381 32.39 38.39 -2.65
N TYR A 382 31.12 38.26 -2.26
CA TYR A 382 30.39 39.30 -1.52
C TYR A 382 30.84 39.41 -0.07
N SER A 383 31.02 40.64 0.45
CA SER A 383 31.47 40.91 1.82
C SER A 383 30.36 40.72 2.87
N GLY A 384 29.13 40.38 2.47
CA GLY A 384 28.05 40.04 3.40
C GLY A 384 28.32 38.73 4.12
N ALA A 385 28.02 38.68 5.41
CA ALA A 385 28.09 37.45 6.21
C ALA A 385 27.10 36.41 5.68
N ARG A 386 27.59 35.21 5.37
CA ARG A 386 26.73 34.04 5.11
C ARG A 386 26.03 33.65 6.39
N CYS A 387 24.74 33.32 6.31
CA CYS A 387 24.04 32.70 7.41
C CYS A 387 24.55 31.27 7.68
N PRO A 388 24.43 30.76 8.92
CA PRO A 388 24.58 29.32 9.18
C PRO A 388 23.57 28.52 8.36
N TYR A 389 23.99 27.34 7.87
CA TYR A 389 23.08 26.45 7.14
C TYR A 389 21.92 25.98 8.03
N ALA A 390 20.70 26.03 7.51
CA ALA A 390 19.50 25.43 8.11
C ALA A 390 18.96 24.31 7.23
N THR A 391 18.40 23.25 7.82
CA THR A 391 17.81 22.10 7.11
C THR A 391 16.29 22.21 6.96
N PHE A 392 15.74 21.54 5.94
CA PHE A 392 14.33 21.17 5.87
C PHE A 392 14.11 19.93 5.00
N THR A 393 12.93 19.31 5.14
CA THR A 393 12.42 18.24 4.28
C THR A 393 10.96 18.53 3.99
N CYS A 394 10.55 18.54 2.72
CA CYS A 394 9.14 18.63 2.33
C CYS A 394 8.61 17.25 1.96
N ILE A 395 7.48 16.84 2.53
CA ILE A 395 6.82 15.56 2.27
C ILE A 395 5.44 15.78 1.66
N GLU A 396 5.00 14.91 0.75
CA GLU A 396 3.60 14.89 0.31
C GLU A 396 2.73 14.35 1.48
N PRO A 397 1.63 15.01 1.86
CA PRO A 397 0.70 14.50 2.87
C PRO A 397 0.03 13.22 2.36
N ARG A 398 0.36 12.10 3.02
CA ARG A 398 -0.28 10.81 2.76
C ARG A 398 -1.75 10.88 3.14
N SER A 399 -2.61 10.36 2.28
CA SER A 399 -4.04 10.24 2.55
C SER A 399 -4.67 9.11 1.74
N CYS A 400 -5.73 8.52 2.29
CA CYS A 400 -6.56 7.57 1.57
C CYS A 400 -8.05 7.83 1.80
N ASN A 401 -8.89 7.27 0.93
CA ASN A 401 -10.34 7.32 1.02
C ASN A 401 -10.92 5.97 0.62
N VAL A 402 -11.83 5.42 1.43
CA VAL A 402 -12.59 4.21 1.10
C VAL A 402 -13.81 4.64 0.28
N THR A 403 -13.71 4.58 -1.04
CA THR A 403 -14.71 5.12 -1.97
C THR A 403 -16.01 4.33 -1.98
N SER A 404 -15.97 3.03 -1.64
CA SER A 404 -17.16 2.23 -1.39
C SER A 404 -16.82 0.96 -0.61
N VAL A 405 -17.70 0.55 0.31
CA VAL A 405 -17.77 -0.83 0.82
C VAL A 405 -19.11 -1.41 0.38
N SER A 406 -19.12 -2.65 -0.09
CA SER A 406 -20.33 -3.32 -0.56
C SER A 406 -20.44 -4.74 -0.01
N ALA A 407 -21.67 -5.15 0.31
CA ALA A 407 -22.02 -6.53 0.61
C ALA A 407 -22.86 -7.09 -0.54
N ASN A 408 -22.51 -8.27 -1.06
CA ASN A 408 -23.23 -8.93 -2.15
C ASN A 408 -23.44 -10.43 -1.84
N PRO A 409 -24.69 -10.89 -1.61
CA PRO A 409 -25.90 -10.08 -1.45
C PRO A 409 -25.87 -9.24 -0.17
N SER A 410 -26.61 -8.12 -0.13
CA SER A 410 -26.73 -7.24 1.05
C SER A 410 -27.70 -7.76 2.13
N SER A 411 -28.36 -8.88 1.86
CA SER A 411 -29.13 -9.66 2.84
C SER A 411 -28.85 -11.15 2.64
N ILE A 412 -28.63 -11.86 3.73
CA ILE A 412 -28.37 -13.31 3.81
C ILE A 412 -29.23 -13.93 4.91
N ALA A 413 -29.38 -15.25 4.92
CA ALA A 413 -29.87 -15.95 6.10
C ALA A 413 -28.74 -16.41 7.04
N ILE A 414 -29.11 -16.88 8.24
CA ILE A 414 -28.19 -17.61 9.13
C ILE A 414 -27.61 -18.83 8.38
N GLY A 415 -26.30 -19.02 8.48
CA GLY A 415 -25.55 -20.09 7.80
C GLY A 415 -25.11 -19.76 6.36
N GLU A 416 -25.68 -18.72 5.74
CA GLU A 416 -25.34 -18.30 4.38
C GLU A 416 -24.23 -17.26 4.33
N GLN A 417 -23.75 -16.94 3.13
CA GLN A 417 -22.56 -16.11 2.90
C GLN A 417 -22.83 -14.89 2.01
N SER A 418 -22.18 -13.78 2.35
CA SER A 418 -22.08 -12.55 1.56
C SER A 418 -20.62 -12.23 1.28
N SER A 419 -20.28 -11.91 0.03
CA SER A 419 -18.98 -11.34 -0.30
C SER A 419 -18.99 -9.86 0.08
N ILE A 420 -18.04 -9.45 0.91
CA ILE A 420 -17.76 -8.06 1.25
C ILE A 420 -16.58 -7.58 0.40
N GLY A 421 -16.75 -6.47 -0.32
CA GLY A 421 -15.67 -5.82 -1.08
C GLY A 421 -15.42 -4.39 -0.63
N ALA A 422 -14.18 -3.92 -0.73
CA ALA A 422 -13.80 -2.52 -0.48
C ALA A 422 -13.02 -1.93 -1.67
N SER A 423 -13.42 -0.74 -2.09
CA SER A 423 -12.67 0.10 -3.03
C SER A 423 -12.01 1.26 -2.28
N VAL A 424 -10.73 1.50 -2.56
CA VAL A 424 -9.91 2.49 -1.84
C VAL A 424 -9.04 3.24 -2.82
N THR A 425 -8.94 4.56 -2.66
CA THR A 425 -7.99 5.43 -3.39
C THR A 425 -6.96 6.01 -2.43
N ALA A 426 -5.72 6.17 -2.88
CA ALA A 426 -4.60 6.71 -2.09
C ALA A 426 -3.90 7.87 -2.81
N GLN A 427 -3.29 8.76 -2.03
CA GLN A 427 -2.43 9.86 -2.48
C GLN A 427 -1.18 9.94 -1.56
N GLY A 428 0.00 10.29 -2.11
CA GLY A 428 1.27 10.35 -1.38
C GLY A 428 1.91 9.00 -1.00
N GLY A 429 1.29 7.88 -1.39
CA GLY A 429 1.73 6.53 -1.06
C GLY A 429 0.80 5.47 -1.63
N THR A 430 0.89 4.24 -1.10
CA THR A 430 0.05 3.10 -1.50
C THR A 430 -0.76 2.58 -0.31
N ILE A 431 -1.78 1.78 -0.59
CA ILE A 431 -2.44 0.97 0.45
C ILE A 431 -1.54 -0.24 0.75
N ASN A 432 -1.34 -0.53 2.03
CA ASN A 432 -0.65 -1.72 2.51
C ASN A 432 -1.64 -2.88 2.67
N SER A 433 -2.73 -2.64 3.38
CA SER A 433 -3.78 -3.64 3.63
C SER A 433 -5.13 -3.01 4.00
N VAL A 434 -6.19 -3.80 3.92
CA VAL A 434 -7.54 -3.46 4.41
C VAL A 434 -7.97 -4.47 5.47
N ASN A 435 -8.28 -3.99 6.68
CA ASN A 435 -8.82 -4.79 7.76
C ASN A 435 -10.35 -4.66 7.81
N PHE A 436 -11.05 -5.79 7.75
CA PHE A 436 -12.51 -5.86 7.85
C PHE A 436 -12.96 -6.26 9.25
N THR A 437 -13.95 -5.55 9.79
CA THR A 437 -14.52 -5.78 11.12
C THR A 437 -16.04 -5.73 11.08
N SER A 438 -16.70 -6.55 11.90
CA SER A 438 -18.16 -6.64 11.99
C SER A 438 -18.66 -6.16 13.34
N SER A 439 -19.77 -5.40 13.36
CA SER A 439 -20.41 -4.90 14.58
C SER A 439 -21.93 -5.17 14.54
N PRO A 440 -22.53 -5.74 15.61
CA PRO A 440 -23.98 -5.94 15.72
C PRO A 440 -24.77 -4.63 15.65
N ASN A 441 -25.90 -4.65 14.96
CA ASN A 441 -26.76 -3.47 14.80
C ASN A 441 -28.23 -3.86 14.45
N PRO A 442 -29.11 -4.13 15.43
CA PRO A 442 -28.87 -4.18 16.87
C PRO A 442 -28.24 -5.51 17.32
N ASP A 443 -28.80 -6.65 16.92
CA ASP A 443 -28.51 -7.97 17.50
C ASP A 443 -27.87 -8.98 16.52
N GLY A 444 -27.70 -8.59 15.25
CA GLY A 444 -27.15 -9.47 14.21
C GLY A 444 -25.68 -9.81 14.43
N SER A 445 -25.24 -10.96 13.94
CA SER A 445 -23.81 -11.33 13.98
C SER A 445 -23.38 -12.14 12.76
N VAL A 446 -22.11 -11.99 12.38
CA VAL A 446 -21.44 -12.76 11.32
C VAL A 446 -20.07 -13.24 11.78
N THR A 447 -19.58 -14.33 11.19
CA THR A 447 -18.13 -14.61 11.14
C THR A 447 -17.56 -14.04 9.84
N LEU A 448 -16.39 -13.40 9.93
CA LEU A 448 -15.61 -13.00 8.74
C LEU A 448 -14.57 -14.08 8.44
N SER A 449 -14.36 -14.35 7.15
CA SER A 449 -13.45 -15.40 6.66
C SER A 449 -12.78 -14.95 5.36
N GLY A 450 -11.55 -15.42 5.13
CA GLY A 450 -10.65 -14.89 4.10
C GLY A 450 -9.34 -14.41 4.73
N GLN A 451 -8.50 -13.74 3.94
CA GLN A 451 -7.30 -13.10 4.46
C GLN A 451 -7.68 -11.75 5.08
N ASN A 452 -7.38 -11.55 6.36
CA ASN A 452 -7.77 -10.34 7.08
C ASN A 452 -6.72 -10.03 8.19
N PRO A 453 -5.97 -8.91 8.12
CA PRO A 453 -6.01 -7.89 7.07
C PRO A 453 -5.67 -8.42 5.68
N ASP A 454 -6.37 -7.91 4.69
CA ASP A 454 -6.23 -8.28 3.27
C ASP A 454 -5.15 -7.39 2.62
N PRO A 455 -4.00 -7.93 2.17
CA PRO A 455 -2.88 -7.14 1.70
C PRO A 455 -3.06 -6.63 0.27
N ALA A 456 -2.30 -5.60 -0.11
CA ALA A 456 -2.19 -5.14 -1.48
C ALA A 456 -1.55 -6.21 -2.40
N PRO A 457 -1.89 -6.23 -3.72
CA PRO A 457 -2.75 -5.29 -4.43
C PRO A 457 -4.25 -5.63 -4.36
N ALA A 458 -5.09 -4.62 -4.58
CA ALA A 458 -6.54 -4.74 -4.76
C ALA A 458 -6.92 -5.74 -5.89
N PRO A 459 -8.13 -6.35 -5.87
CA PRO A 459 -9.31 -6.04 -5.05
C PRO A 459 -9.21 -6.53 -3.60
N TYR A 460 -9.81 -5.78 -2.67
CA TYR A 460 -9.87 -6.15 -1.25
C TYR A 460 -11.24 -6.73 -0.88
N GLY A 461 -11.29 -7.83 -0.14
CA GLY A 461 -12.54 -8.42 0.31
C GLY A 461 -12.46 -9.62 1.26
N VAL A 462 -13.57 -9.88 1.95
CA VAL A 462 -13.75 -11.03 2.86
C VAL A 462 -15.15 -11.63 2.69
N THR A 463 -15.32 -12.89 3.08
CA THR A 463 -16.63 -13.56 3.10
C THR A 463 -17.23 -13.50 4.50
N ALA A 464 -18.38 -12.82 4.63
CA ALA A 464 -19.17 -12.78 5.85
C ALA A 464 -20.18 -13.93 5.86
N THR A 465 -20.22 -14.74 6.92
CA THR A 465 -21.20 -15.83 7.10
C THR A 465 -22.18 -15.47 8.21
N GLY A 466 -23.48 -15.57 7.96
CA GLY A 466 -24.53 -15.22 8.93
C GLY A 466 -24.56 -16.16 10.14
N VAL A 467 -24.61 -15.62 11.37
CA VAL A 467 -24.62 -16.41 12.62
C VAL A 467 -25.86 -16.09 13.47
N THR A 468 -26.19 -14.81 13.65
CA THR A 468 -27.41 -14.38 14.35
C THR A 468 -28.20 -13.43 13.45
N ALA A 469 -29.53 -13.58 13.42
CA ALA A 469 -30.43 -12.67 12.72
C ALA A 469 -30.43 -11.27 13.33
N GLY A 470 -30.69 -10.25 12.50
CA GLY A 470 -30.54 -8.83 12.80
C GLY A 470 -29.64 -8.13 11.78
N GLY A 471 -29.44 -6.83 11.93
CA GLY A 471 -28.48 -6.09 11.12
C GLY A 471 -27.05 -6.20 11.67
N VAL A 472 -26.07 -6.07 10.77
CA VAL A 472 -24.64 -5.95 11.08
C VAL A 472 -24.06 -4.81 10.25
N THR A 473 -23.25 -3.96 10.87
CA THR A 473 -22.43 -2.98 10.16
C THR A 473 -21.02 -3.55 9.99
N ILE A 474 -20.59 -3.72 8.74
CA ILE A 474 -19.24 -4.14 8.36
C ILE A 474 -18.42 -2.89 8.06
N THR A 475 -17.29 -2.71 8.75
CA THR A 475 -16.36 -1.60 8.56
C THR A 475 -15.07 -2.12 7.93
N ALA A 476 -14.67 -1.51 6.82
CA ALA A 476 -13.37 -1.70 6.19
C ALA A 476 -12.45 -0.53 6.58
N THR A 477 -11.30 -0.85 7.16
CA THR A 477 -10.25 0.10 7.56
C THR A 477 -9.03 -0.15 6.70
N ALA A 478 -8.73 0.76 5.78
CA ALA A 478 -7.53 0.70 4.96
C ALA A 478 -6.36 1.42 5.65
N THR A 479 -5.17 0.82 5.58
CA THR A 479 -3.92 1.34 6.14
C THR A 479 -2.91 1.54 5.02
N MET A 480 -2.21 2.67 5.01
CA MET A 480 -1.20 2.98 4.00
C MET A 480 0.17 2.34 4.28
N ASP A 481 1.09 2.47 3.34
CA ASP A 481 2.47 1.98 3.41
C ASP A 481 3.33 2.65 4.52
N ASP A 482 2.88 3.76 5.11
CA ASP A 482 3.49 4.36 6.31
C ASP A 482 3.09 3.68 7.64
N LEU A 483 2.13 2.75 7.63
CA LEU A 483 1.53 2.10 8.81
C LEU A 483 0.83 3.07 9.80
N ILE A 484 0.59 4.33 9.41
CA ILE A 484 0.05 5.39 10.28
C ILE A 484 -1.22 5.99 9.66
N THR A 485 -1.19 6.30 8.37
CA THR A 485 -2.31 6.90 7.65
C THR A 485 -3.38 5.83 7.40
N THR A 486 -4.59 6.09 7.89
CA THR A 486 -5.74 5.18 7.78
C THR A 486 -6.99 5.91 7.31
N CYS A 487 -7.87 5.17 6.64
CA CYS A 487 -9.19 5.65 6.22
C CYS A 487 -10.22 4.53 6.36
N THR A 488 -11.48 4.89 6.59
CA THR A 488 -12.56 3.93 6.88
C THR A 488 -13.76 4.13 5.97
N GLY A 489 -14.45 3.04 5.69
CA GLY A 489 -15.77 3.00 5.07
C GLY A 489 -16.58 1.85 5.64
N ASN A 490 -17.90 1.85 5.45
CA ASN A 490 -18.76 0.80 5.98
C ASN A 490 -19.92 0.45 5.03
N THR A 491 -20.51 -0.72 5.27
CA THR A 491 -21.74 -1.19 4.64
C THR A 491 -22.61 -1.91 5.67
N SER A 492 -23.92 -1.94 5.45
CA SER A 492 -24.84 -2.76 6.24
C SER A 492 -25.06 -4.10 5.54
N LEU A 493 -25.18 -5.15 6.35
CA LEU A 493 -25.58 -6.50 5.95
C LEU A 493 -26.72 -6.94 6.85
N THR A 494 -27.83 -7.39 6.26
CA THR A 494 -28.96 -7.94 7.02
C THR A 494 -28.84 -9.46 7.09
N ILE A 495 -28.98 -10.03 8.28
CA ILE A 495 -29.16 -11.48 8.48
C ILE A 495 -30.61 -11.73 8.86
N SER A 496 -31.35 -12.49 8.06
CA SER A 496 -32.69 -12.96 8.41
C SER A 496 -32.65 -14.38 8.98
N ARG A 497 -33.71 -14.79 9.68
CA ARG A 497 -33.99 -16.23 9.80
C ARG A 497 -34.60 -16.74 8.51
N GLN A 498 -34.25 -17.96 8.15
CA GLN A 498 -34.94 -18.71 7.10
C GLN A 498 -36.38 -18.97 7.52
N ALA A 499 -37.25 -19.18 6.53
CA ALA A 499 -38.62 -19.59 6.79
C ALA A 499 -38.68 -20.95 7.53
N TRP A 500 -39.70 -21.10 8.35
CA TRP A 500 -39.99 -22.34 9.07
C TRP A 500 -41.51 -22.54 9.12
N TRP A 501 -41.92 -23.78 9.34
CA TRP A 501 -43.32 -24.18 9.43
C TRP A 501 -43.58 -24.99 10.69
N GLN A 502 -44.83 -24.97 11.14
CA GLN A 502 -45.26 -25.52 12.41
C GLN A 502 -46.57 -26.29 12.24
N VAL A 503 -46.81 -27.25 13.12
CA VAL A 503 -48.06 -28.02 13.19
C VAL A 503 -48.65 -27.97 14.61
N ILE A 504 -49.95 -28.25 14.74
CA ILE A 504 -50.70 -28.25 16.00
C ILE A 504 -51.54 -29.52 16.09
N ASP A 505 -51.37 -30.30 17.17
CA ASP A 505 -52.01 -31.61 17.42
C ASP A 505 -51.82 -32.64 16.26
N ALA A 506 -50.83 -32.50 15.37
CA ALA A 506 -50.86 -33.16 14.04
C ALA A 506 -49.66 -34.06 13.73
N ASP A 507 -49.91 -35.35 13.49
CA ASP A 507 -48.92 -36.28 12.95
C ASP A 507 -48.37 -35.82 11.59
N VAL A 508 -47.04 -35.77 11.46
CA VAL A 508 -46.35 -35.46 10.20
C VAL A 508 -45.55 -36.68 9.78
N SER A 509 -45.78 -37.21 8.58
CA SER A 509 -45.06 -38.40 8.09
C SER A 509 -44.52 -38.21 6.67
N THR A 510 -43.24 -38.52 6.48
CA THR A 510 -42.56 -38.51 5.18
C THR A 510 -41.62 -39.70 5.04
N ASN A 511 -41.60 -40.32 3.86
CA ASN A 511 -40.61 -41.35 3.50
C ASN A 511 -39.25 -40.75 3.10
N GLY A 512 -39.16 -39.42 2.97
CA GLY A 512 -37.92 -38.67 2.71
C GLY A 512 -37.46 -37.88 3.94
N SER A 513 -36.83 -36.74 3.70
CA SER A 513 -36.41 -35.80 4.75
C SER A 513 -37.58 -34.98 5.32
N LEU A 514 -37.46 -34.60 6.60
CA LEU A 514 -38.36 -33.66 7.29
C LEU A 514 -37.56 -32.45 7.76
N ILE A 515 -37.74 -31.30 7.12
CA ILE A 515 -36.97 -30.08 7.42
C ILE A 515 -37.93 -28.95 7.80
N SER A 516 -37.71 -28.35 8.98
CA SER A 516 -38.32 -27.08 9.38
C SER A 516 -37.37 -26.33 10.30
N LEU A 517 -37.03 -25.10 9.96
CA LEU A 517 -35.93 -24.34 10.56
C LEU A 517 -36.39 -23.57 11.81
N VAL A 518 -37.10 -24.27 12.71
CA VAL A 518 -37.69 -23.73 13.95
C VAL A 518 -36.67 -22.85 14.70
N PRO A 519 -36.97 -21.56 14.93
CA PRO A 519 -36.04 -20.64 15.55
C PRO A 519 -35.61 -21.13 16.95
N PRO A 520 -34.30 -21.26 17.25
CA PRO A 520 -33.84 -21.69 18.57
C PRO A 520 -34.34 -20.73 19.66
N SER A 521 -35.28 -21.22 20.46
CA SER A 521 -36.02 -20.51 21.49
C SER A 521 -36.61 -21.54 22.46
N ALA A 522 -36.75 -21.20 23.74
CA ALA A 522 -37.39 -22.08 24.73
C ALA A 522 -38.93 -22.07 24.66
N SER A 523 -39.51 -21.56 23.57
CA SER A 523 -40.96 -21.42 23.38
C SER A 523 -41.42 -21.68 21.94
N TYR A 524 -40.55 -22.22 21.09
CA TYR A 524 -40.90 -22.62 19.71
C TYR A 524 -40.55 -24.08 19.47
N TYR A 525 -41.56 -24.84 19.07
CA TYR A 525 -41.45 -26.22 18.64
C TYR A 525 -42.04 -26.39 17.25
N PHE A 526 -41.61 -27.43 16.54
CA PHE A 526 -42.18 -27.81 15.24
C PHE A 526 -43.64 -28.27 15.37
N ASP A 527 -43.95 -29.03 16.42
CA ASP A 527 -45.27 -29.55 16.75
C ASP A 527 -45.65 -29.09 18.16
N VAL A 528 -46.78 -28.40 18.29
CA VAL A 528 -47.23 -27.78 19.55
C VAL A 528 -48.57 -28.32 20.02
N LEU A 529 -48.76 -28.30 21.34
CA LEU A 529 -50.01 -28.60 22.01
C LEU A 529 -51.15 -27.70 21.49
N GLY A 530 -52.24 -28.32 21.04
CA GLY A 530 -53.49 -27.66 20.72
C GLY A 530 -54.63 -28.11 21.62
N SER A 531 -55.78 -28.34 20.99
CA SER A 531 -57.03 -28.76 21.66
C SER A 531 -57.06 -30.25 22.01
N GLY A 532 -56.24 -31.08 21.36
CA GLY A 532 -56.07 -32.50 21.68
C GLY A 532 -55.31 -32.75 22.98
N GLY A 533 -54.49 -31.78 23.40
CA GLY A 533 -53.74 -31.83 24.66
C GLY A 533 -52.44 -32.64 24.61
N TYR A 534 -52.02 -33.09 23.41
CA TYR A 534 -50.75 -33.74 23.12
C TYR A 534 -50.27 -33.32 21.72
N PRO A 535 -48.97 -33.13 21.48
CA PRO A 535 -48.45 -32.93 20.13
C PRO A 535 -48.65 -34.20 19.29
N GLY A 536 -48.53 -34.08 17.97
CA GLY A 536 -48.43 -35.23 17.09
C GLY A 536 -47.07 -35.94 17.18
N ILE A 537 -46.85 -36.90 16.27
CA ILE A 537 -45.57 -37.60 16.10
C ILE A 537 -44.96 -37.21 14.74
N PRO A 538 -44.02 -36.25 14.72
CA PRO A 538 -43.15 -35.99 13.58
C PRO A 538 -42.29 -37.20 13.22
N ALA A 539 -42.43 -37.71 12.00
CA ALA A 539 -41.82 -38.93 11.49
C ALA A 539 -41.15 -38.72 10.12
N TYR A 540 -39.87 -39.10 10.03
CA TYR A 540 -39.05 -38.99 8.81
C TYR A 540 -38.44 -40.32 8.37
N GLY A 541 -38.14 -40.44 7.08
CA GLY A 541 -37.79 -41.72 6.46
C GLY A 541 -36.45 -42.32 6.91
N LEU A 542 -36.33 -43.65 6.79
CA LEU A 542 -35.09 -44.40 7.09
C LEU A 542 -33.89 -44.01 6.23
N GLY A 543 -34.11 -43.35 5.08
CA GLY A 543 -33.08 -42.72 4.25
C GLY A 543 -33.15 -41.20 4.19
N GLY A 544 -34.02 -40.58 5.00
CA GLY A 544 -34.19 -39.14 5.08
C GLY A 544 -33.29 -38.48 6.13
N SER A 545 -33.18 -37.17 6.05
CA SER A 545 -32.55 -36.30 7.04
C SER A 545 -33.58 -35.45 7.78
N THR A 546 -33.23 -34.97 8.96
CA THR A 546 -33.97 -33.90 9.64
C THR A 546 -33.03 -32.94 10.36
N ASN A 547 -33.46 -31.70 10.51
CA ASN A 547 -32.81 -30.70 11.38
C ASN A 547 -33.56 -30.55 12.73
N LEU A 548 -34.64 -31.32 12.93
CA LEU A 548 -35.39 -31.37 14.18
C LEU A 548 -34.68 -32.29 15.19
N THR A 549 -34.83 -31.95 16.45
CA THR A 549 -34.18 -32.60 17.60
C THR A 549 -35.12 -32.59 18.79
N THR A 550 -34.80 -33.32 19.85
CA THR A 550 -35.61 -33.39 21.08
C THR A 550 -35.79 -32.03 21.80
N THR A 551 -35.06 -30.97 21.42
CA THR A 551 -35.21 -29.63 22.01
C THR A 551 -36.09 -28.68 21.20
N ASN A 552 -36.42 -29.00 19.94
CA ASN A 552 -37.23 -28.14 19.06
C ASN A 552 -38.32 -28.89 18.26
N VAL A 553 -38.47 -30.21 18.44
CA VAL A 553 -39.52 -30.99 17.75
C VAL A 553 -40.90 -30.79 18.39
N SER A 554 -41.03 -31.03 19.69
CA SER A 554 -42.26 -30.86 20.48
C SER A 554 -41.92 -30.76 21.97
N GLU A 555 -42.86 -30.31 22.81
CA GLU A 555 -42.67 -30.24 24.27
C GLU A 555 -42.34 -31.62 24.89
N GLU A 556 -42.90 -32.69 24.32
CA GLU A 556 -42.63 -34.09 24.70
C GLU A 556 -41.36 -34.67 24.04
N GLY A 557 -40.69 -33.92 23.16
CA GLY A 557 -39.48 -34.34 22.45
C GLY A 557 -39.70 -35.49 21.44
N TRP A 558 -40.93 -35.75 21.03
CA TRP A 558 -41.29 -36.88 20.15
C TRP A 558 -40.79 -36.67 18.72
N LEU A 559 -39.89 -37.54 18.28
CA LEU A 559 -39.36 -37.58 16.91
C LEU A 559 -39.11 -39.04 16.52
N ALA A 560 -39.70 -39.49 15.41
CA ALA A 560 -39.56 -40.86 14.92
C ALA A 560 -38.75 -40.91 13.61
N GLN A 561 -37.82 -41.86 13.50
CA GLN A 561 -37.29 -42.28 12.20
C GLN A 561 -38.02 -43.55 11.75
N SER A 562 -38.96 -43.40 10.83
CA SER A 562 -39.84 -44.47 10.35
C SER A 562 -40.31 -44.21 8.92
N GLY A 563 -40.37 -45.26 8.11
CA GLY A 563 -40.98 -45.21 6.77
C GLY A 563 -42.36 -45.86 6.77
N TYR A 564 -43.32 -45.28 6.05
CA TYR A 564 -44.66 -45.84 5.85
C TYR A 564 -44.76 -46.59 4.52
N ASN A 565 -45.59 -47.63 4.46
CA ASN A 565 -45.75 -48.42 3.24
C ASN A 565 -46.58 -47.68 2.18
N ALA A 566 -45.88 -47.03 1.23
CA ALA A 566 -46.47 -46.33 0.09
C ALA A 566 -47.04 -47.23 -1.03
N SER A 567 -47.14 -48.55 -0.82
CA SER A 567 -47.71 -49.49 -1.82
C SER A 567 -49.21 -49.30 -2.05
N LYS A 568 -49.92 -48.63 -1.13
CA LYS A 568 -51.30 -48.19 -1.31
C LYS A 568 -51.33 -46.67 -1.33
N ARG A 569 -51.82 -46.10 -2.42
CA ARG A 569 -52.05 -44.67 -2.59
C ARG A 569 -53.54 -44.38 -2.47
N TYR A 570 -53.83 -43.22 -1.92
CA TYR A 570 -55.14 -42.57 -1.92
C TYR A 570 -55.00 -41.33 -2.80
N ASP A 571 -54.69 -41.58 -4.08
CA ASP A 571 -54.42 -40.59 -5.12
C ASP A 571 -55.71 -40.11 -5.81
N TYR A 572 -55.61 -39.21 -6.78
CA TYR A 572 -56.77 -38.77 -7.59
C TYR A 572 -57.55 -39.97 -8.13
N ASN A 573 -56.83 -40.96 -8.66
CA ASN A 573 -57.42 -42.14 -9.27
C ASN A 573 -58.18 -43.00 -8.25
N TYR A 574 -57.66 -43.13 -7.02
CA TYR A 574 -58.40 -43.75 -5.91
C TYR A 574 -59.73 -43.02 -5.64
N PHE A 575 -59.70 -41.70 -5.42
CA PHE A 575 -60.90 -40.94 -5.06
C PHE A 575 -61.94 -40.89 -6.19
N HIS A 576 -61.50 -40.70 -7.43
CA HIS A 576 -62.36 -40.78 -8.62
C HIS A 576 -62.94 -42.21 -8.81
N SER A 577 -62.18 -43.27 -8.51
CA SER A 577 -62.71 -44.65 -8.54
C SER A 577 -63.73 -44.96 -7.43
N ALA A 578 -63.85 -44.08 -6.43
CA ALA A 578 -64.73 -44.24 -5.27
C ALA A 578 -66.02 -43.40 -5.36
N ILE A 579 -66.28 -42.73 -6.48
CA ILE A 579 -67.56 -42.04 -6.76
C ILE A 579 -68.71 -43.07 -6.66
N PRO A 580 -69.76 -42.84 -5.84
CA PRO A 580 -70.90 -43.75 -5.74
C PRO A 580 -71.63 -43.91 -7.06
N SER A 581 -72.02 -45.13 -7.45
CA SER A 581 -72.61 -45.44 -8.76
C SER A 581 -74.00 -44.86 -9.05
N GLY A 582 -74.51 -43.97 -8.18
CA GLY A 582 -75.73 -43.18 -8.38
C GLY A 582 -75.48 -41.67 -8.41
N VAL A 583 -74.22 -41.24 -8.27
CA VAL A 583 -73.77 -39.84 -8.32
C VAL A 583 -73.16 -39.58 -9.70
N THR A 584 -73.47 -38.42 -10.27
CA THR A 584 -72.77 -37.86 -11.43
C THR A 584 -72.18 -36.52 -11.00
N PRO A 585 -70.85 -36.38 -10.86
CA PRO A 585 -70.24 -35.12 -10.46
C PRO A 585 -70.62 -33.96 -11.38
N GLU A 586 -70.74 -32.77 -10.81
CA GLU A 586 -70.97 -31.55 -11.58
C GLU A 586 -69.65 -31.03 -12.17
N VAL A 587 -69.62 -30.82 -13.48
CA VAL A 587 -68.40 -30.42 -14.20
C VAL A 587 -68.20 -28.91 -14.13
N ILE A 588 -67.09 -28.47 -13.54
CA ILE A 588 -66.72 -27.05 -13.42
C ILE A 588 -66.30 -26.50 -14.80
N GLY A 589 -67.24 -25.82 -15.46
CA GLY A 589 -67.04 -25.24 -16.80
C GLY A 589 -66.37 -23.86 -16.85
N VAL A 590 -65.82 -23.35 -15.73
CA VAL A 590 -65.26 -22.00 -15.62
C VAL A 590 -63.88 -21.98 -14.96
N ASN A 591 -62.98 -21.13 -15.47
CA ASN A 591 -61.61 -20.98 -14.97
C ASN A 591 -61.07 -19.58 -15.32
N PRO A 592 -60.59 -18.78 -14.34
CA PRO A 592 -60.68 -19.02 -12.90
C PRO A 592 -62.14 -19.14 -12.43
N MET A 593 -62.36 -19.93 -11.38
CA MET A 593 -63.65 -19.96 -10.69
C MET A 593 -63.92 -18.59 -10.05
N PRO A 594 -65.13 -18.03 -10.20
CA PRO A 594 -65.58 -16.88 -9.41
C PRO A 594 -65.44 -17.13 -7.90
N ASP A 595 -65.38 -16.06 -7.12
CA ASP A 595 -65.49 -16.15 -5.66
C ASP A 595 -66.82 -16.80 -5.27
N ASN A 596 -66.77 -17.76 -4.35
CA ASN A 596 -67.90 -18.56 -3.88
C ASN A 596 -68.59 -19.41 -4.96
N TYR A 597 -67.91 -19.83 -6.04
CA TYR A 597 -68.56 -20.60 -7.11
C TYR A 597 -69.27 -21.86 -6.62
N ILE A 598 -68.61 -22.72 -5.83
CA ILE A 598 -69.22 -23.94 -5.28
C ILE A 598 -70.24 -23.59 -4.21
N ALA A 599 -70.00 -22.54 -3.42
CA ALA A 599 -70.99 -22.10 -2.44
C ALA A 599 -72.27 -21.55 -3.10
N ASP A 600 -72.21 -20.80 -4.20
CA ASP A 600 -73.36 -20.18 -4.84
C ASP A 600 -74.12 -21.16 -5.77
N ASN A 601 -73.45 -22.20 -6.30
CA ASN A 601 -74.08 -23.28 -7.07
C ASN A 601 -74.41 -24.52 -6.21
N TYR A 602 -74.41 -24.40 -4.88
CA TYR A 602 -74.78 -25.48 -3.95
C TYR A 602 -76.30 -25.71 -3.95
N ASP A 603 -76.80 -26.43 -4.96
CA ASP A 603 -78.21 -26.79 -5.14
C ASP A 603 -78.45 -28.28 -4.85
N ASP A 604 -79.67 -28.61 -4.42
CA ASP A 604 -80.15 -29.96 -4.09
C ASP A 604 -80.81 -30.67 -5.30
N ASP A 605 -81.17 -29.93 -6.36
CA ASP A 605 -81.91 -30.46 -7.53
C ASP A 605 -81.02 -31.20 -8.58
N ILE A 606 -79.70 -31.34 -8.33
CA ILE A 606 -78.73 -31.96 -9.25
C ILE A 606 -78.35 -33.39 -8.80
N GLY A 607 -78.10 -34.29 -9.75
CA GLY A 607 -77.66 -35.67 -9.49
C GLY A 607 -76.21 -35.82 -8.96
N ASN A 608 -75.63 -34.76 -8.41
CA ASN A 608 -74.26 -34.68 -7.91
C ASN A 608 -74.15 -35.00 -6.41
N ILE A 609 -75.25 -35.37 -5.74
CA ILE A 609 -75.32 -35.59 -4.29
C ILE A 609 -75.37 -37.08 -3.94
N ASP A 610 -74.55 -37.50 -2.98
CA ASP A 610 -74.59 -38.88 -2.46
C ASP A 610 -75.61 -39.09 -1.34
N SER A 611 -75.84 -40.36 -0.96
CA SER A 611 -76.78 -40.75 0.10
C SER A 611 -76.35 -40.35 1.52
N GLN A 612 -75.26 -39.59 1.67
CA GLN A 612 -74.78 -39.00 2.93
C GLN A 612 -74.81 -37.45 2.91
N GLY A 613 -75.18 -36.84 1.78
CA GLY A 613 -75.25 -35.38 1.61
C GLY A 613 -73.91 -34.73 1.27
N TYR A 614 -72.98 -35.42 0.60
CA TYR A 614 -71.82 -34.77 -0.05
C TYR A 614 -72.17 -34.43 -1.50
N HIS A 615 -71.88 -33.21 -1.92
CA HIS A 615 -72.01 -32.73 -3.31
C HIS A 615 -70.65 -32.91 -4.01
N TRP A 616 -70.67 -33.55 -5.17
CA TRP A 616 -69.49 -33.96 -5.92
C TRP A 616 -69.28 -33.07 -7.14
N TYR A 617 -68.09 -32.50 -7.27
CA TYR A 617 -67.69 -31.64 -8.38
C TYR A 617 -66.45 -32.24 -9.06
N GLU A 618 -66.37 -32.10 -10.38
CA GLU A 618 -65.21 -32.54 -11.17
C GLU A 618 -64.72 -31.42 -12.09
N SER A 619 -63.40 -31.34 -12.27
CA SER A 619 -62.78 -30.63 -13.38
C SER A 619 -62.02 -31.67 -14.21
N ASP A 620 -62.59 -32.01 -15.37
CA ASP A 620 -62.19 -33.16 -16.21
C ASP A 620 -60.79 -33.01 -16.88
N GLY A 621 -60.18 -31.82 -16.75
CA GLY A 621 -58.91 -31.43 -17.35
C GLY A 621 -59.04 -30.74 -18.72
N GLY A 622 -60.16 -30.96 -19.42
CA GLY A 622 -60.60 -30.32 -20.66
C GLY A 622 -59.47 -29.87 -21.61
N SER A 623 -59.32 -28.55 -21.71
CA SER A 623 -58.21 -27.88 -22.42
C SER A 623 -57.50 -26.87 -21.51
N MET A 624 -57.37 -27.20 -20.21
CA MET A 624 -56.91 -26.28 -19.18
C MET A 624 -55.74 -26.88 -18.41
N ASP A 625 -54.59 -26.19 -18.39
CA ASP A 625 -53.35 -26.66 -17.74
C ASP A 625 -53.45 -26.70 -16.20
N TYR A 626 -54.46 -26.04 -15.62
CA TYR A 626 -54.78 -26.02 -14.19
C TYR A 626 -56.21 -25.49 -13.97
N LEU A 627 -56.79 -25.74 -12.79
CA LEU A 627 -57.98 -25.04 -12.28
C LEU A 627 -57.56 -23.97 -11.26
N THR A 628 -57.99 -22.73 -11.42
CA THR A 628 -57.82 -21.68 -10.38
C THR A 628 -59.09 -21.53 -9.55
N ILE A 629 -58.95 -21.67 -8.23
CA ILE A 629 -60.01 -21.42 -7.23
C ILE A 629 -59.73 -20.07 -6.55
N ASN A 630 -60.64 -19.10 -6.72
CA ASN A 630 -60.49 -17.77 -6.12
C ASN A 630 -60.80 -17.76 -4.62
N SER A 631 -62.02 -18.08 -4.19
CA SER A 631 -62.34 -18.28 -2.77
C SER A 631 -63.63 -19.07 -2.60
N GLU A 632 -63.82 -19.74 -1.47
CA GLU A 632 -65.04 -20.51 -1.16
C GLU A 632 -65.44 -20.39 0.32
N SER A 633 -66.60 -19.77 0.58
CA SER A 633 -67.25 -19.75 1.89
C SER A 633 -68.25 -20.90 2.01
N LEU A 634 -67.71 -22.11 2.19
CA LEU A 634 -68.52 -23.34 2.24
C LEU A 634 -69.37 -23.43 3.51
N THR A 635 -68.93 -22.88 4.65
CA THR A 635 -69.68 -22.89 5.92
C THR A 635 -70.05 -24.32 6.38
N ASN A 636 -71.33 -24.68 6.41
CA ASN A 636 -71.83 -26.02 6.77
C ASN A 636 -71.86 -27.02 5.60
N LYS A 637 -71.47 -26.59 4.39
CA LYS A 637 -71.56 -27.38 3.15
C LYS A 637 -70.59 -28.56 3.15
N LYS A 638 -70.95 -29.59 2.40
CA LYS A 638 -70.22 -30.85 2.30
C LYS A 638 -69.86 -31.11 0.85
N VAL A 639 -68.59 -30.91 0.52
CA VAL A 639 -68.10 -30.82 -0.87
C VAL A 639 -66.93 -31.77 -1.09
N ILE A 640 -66.95 -32.45 -2.22
CA ILE A 640 -65.84 -33.24 -2.75
C ILE A 640 -65.53 -32.69 -4.14
N LEU A 641 -64.32 -32.16 -4.34
CA LEU A 641 -63.84 -31.64 -5.61
C LEU A 641 -62.70 -32.53 -6.12
N LEU A 642 -62.90 -33.10 -7.30
CA LEU A 642 -61.92 -33.89 -8.03
C LEU A 642 -61.40 -33.06 -9.21
N VAL A 643 -60.08 -32.89 -9.33
CA VAL A 643 -59.46 -32.14 -10.44
C VAL A 643 -58.46 -33.02 -11.17
N ASN A 644 -58.76 -33.32 -12.44
CA ASN A 644 -57.91 -34.10 -13.33
C ASN A 644 -56.77 -33.25 -13.97
N ASN A 645 -56.29 -32.25 -13.24
CA ASN A 645 -55.06 -31.52 -13.53
C ASN A 645 -54.58 -30.81 -12.26
N SER A 646 -53.59 -29.92 -12.37
CA SER A 646 -53.11 -29.10 -11.26
C SER A 646 -54.14 -28.06 -10.79
N VAL A 647 -54.00 -27.58 -9.55
CA VAL A 647 -54.87 -26.57 -8.95
C VAL A 647 -54.06 -25.38 -8.43
N ASN A 648 -54.55 -24.17 -8.67
CA ASN A 648 -54.07 -22.94 -8.04
C ASN A 648 -55.11 -22.43 -7.04
N LEU A 649 -54.75 -22.31 -5.77
CA LEU A 649 -55.59 -21.69 -4.73
C LEU A 649 -55.15 -20.23 -4.57
N THR A 650 -55.98 -19.27 -4.99
CA THR A 650 -55.66 -17.83 -4.99
C THR A 650 -56.36 -17.03 -3.89
N GLY A 651 -57.14 -17.70 -3.03
CA GLY A 651 -57.76 -17.13 -1.84
C GLY A 651 -58.24 -18.21 -0.87
N GLN A 652 -59.16 -17.83 0.02
CA GLN A 652 -59.49 -18.63 1.21
C GLN A 652 -60.57 -19.68 0.96
N ILE A 653 -60.48 -20.80 1.67
CA ILE A 653 -61.52 -21.85 1.73
C ILE A 653 -61.90 -22.00 3.20
N ASN A 654 -63.13 -21.65 3.56
CA ASN A 654 -63.59 -21.52 4.94
C ASN A 654 -64.76 -22.46 5.26
N LEU A 655 -64.68 -23.16 6.39
CA LEU A 655 -65.69 -24.10 6.87
C LEU A 655 -66.24 -23.69 8.25
N THR A 656 -67.36 -24.26 8.64
CA THR A 656 -67.85 -24.20 10.01
C THR A 656 -67.41 -25.48 10.72
N ARG A 657 -66.45 -25.32 11.65
CA ARG A 657 -65.85 -26.41 12.43
C ARG A 657 -66.93 -27.35 12.99
N GLY A 658 -66.79 -28.65 12.77
CA GLY A 658 -67.76 -29.65 13.22
C GLY A 658 -69.05 -29.80 12.41
N LEU A 659 -69.24 -29.05 11.30
CA LEU A 659 -70.45 -29.13 10.46
C LEU A 659 -70.13 -29.27 8.95
N GLY A 660 -69.22 -28.45 8.43
CA GLY A 660 -68.81 -28.49 7.03
C GLY A 660 -67.74 -29.55 6.73
N PHE A 661 -67.58 -29.90 5.46
CA PHE A 661 -66.51 -30.76 4.96
C PHE A 661 -66.07 -30.32 3.56
N PHE A 662 -64.76 -30.31 3.31
CA PHE A 662 -64.18 -30.11 2.00
C PHE A 662 -63.05 -31.11 1.75
N LEU A 663 -63.09 -31.79 0.61
CA LEU A 663 -61.96 -32.56 0.08
C LEU A 663 -61.63 -32.08 -1.33
N LEU A 664 -60.36 -31.79 -1.58
CA LEU A 664 -59.78 -31.53 -2.89
C LEU A 664 -58.78 -32.63 -3.23
N ALA A 665 -58.99 -33.35 -4.33
CA ALA A 665 -58.01 -34.29 -4.88
C ALA A 665 -57.59 -33.82 -6.29
N SER A 666 -56.27 -33.67 -6.50
CA SER A 666 -55.64 -33.19 -7.73
C SER A 666 -54.75 -34.27 -8.34
N SER A 667 -54.93 -34.59 -9.62
CA SER A 667 -54.03 -35.49 -10.36
C SER A 667 -52.70 -34.81 -10.75
N GLY A 668 -52.59 -33.49 -10.53
CA GLY A 668 -51.36 -32.72 -10.69
C GLY A 668 -50.86 -32.14 -9.37
N ASN A 669 -50.41 -30.89 -9.42
CA ASN A 669 -49.98 -30.13 -8.24
C ASN A 669 -51.17 -29.46 -7.53
N ILE A 670 -50.94 -28.98 -6.31
CA ILE A 670 -51.74 -27.93 -5.67
C ILE A 670 -50.79 -26.80 -5.29
N ALA A 671 -50.88 -25.65 -5.96
CA ALA A 671 -50.11 -24.45 -5.64
C ALA A 671 -50.99 -23.46 -4.87
N VAL A 672 -50.51 -22.99 -3.72
CA VAL A 672 -51.20 -21.97 -2.90
C VAL A 672 -50.50 -20.63 -3.07
N ASP A 673 -51.21 -19.69 -3.71
CA ASP A 673 -50.71 -18.36 -4.03
C ASP A 673 -50.16 -17.64 -2.78
N PRO A 674 -49.03 -16.93 -2.85
CA PRO A 674 -48.39 -16.28 -1.70
C PRO A 674 -49.27 -15.29 -0.93
N GLY A 675 -50.28 -14.72 -1.60
CA GLY A 675 -51.27 -13.81 -1.01
C GLY A 675 -52.34 -14.50 -0.17
N VAL A 676 -52.54 -15.82 -0.30
CA VAL A 676 -53.50 -16.58 0.53
C VAL A 676 -52.96 -16.70 1.95
N GLY A 677 -53.29 -15.76 2.83
CA GLY A 677 -52.76 -15.81 4.19
C GLY A 677 -53.16 -14.64 5.08
N GLY A 678 -52.48 -14.58 6.23
CA GLY A 678 -52.67 -13.54 7.23
C GLY A 678 -53.89 -13.78 8.13
N GLY A 679 -54.03 -12.89 9.13
CA GLY A 679 -55.05 -13.02 10.17
C GLY A 679 -54.71 -14.05 11.26
N GLY A 680 -55.64 -14.23 12.20
CA GLY A 680 -55.50 -15.18 13.31
C GLY A 680 -56.20 -16.54 13.07
N THR A 681 -57.01 -16.65 12.02
CA THR A 681 -57.83 -17.82 11.68
C THR A 681 -57.18 -18.68 10.60
N PRO A 682 -57.62 -19.92 10.37
CA PRO A 682 -57.32 -20.64 9.14
C PRO A 682 -57.62 -19.80 7.89
N ASN A 683 -56.87 -20.06 6.83
CA ASN A 683 -57.09 -19.51 5.48
C ASN A 683 -57.57 -20.61 4.52
N LEU A 684 -57.20 -21.87 4.78
CA LEU A 684 -57.66 -23.05 4.06
C LEU A 684 -58.15 -24.10 5.06
N GLU A 685 -59.41 -24.50 4.99
CA GLU A 685 -59.99 -25.57 5.79
C GLU A 685 -60.45 -26.73 4.88
N GLY A 686 -59.93 -27.94 5.12
CA GLY A 686 -60.24 -29.10 4.28
C GLY A 686 -59.17 -30.21 4.28
N ILE A 687 -59.40 -31.21 3.43
CA ILE A 687 -58.46 -32.28 3.10
C ILE A 687 -57.95 -32.04 1.68
N PHE A 688 -56.64 -31.80 1.54
CA PHE A 688 -55.99 -31.44 0.28
C PHE A 688 -55.04 -32.58 -0.13
N VAL A 689 -55.27 -33.17 -1.31
CA VAL A 689 -54.48 -34.28 -1.84
C VAL A 689 -53.97 -33.95 -3.24
N SER A 690 -52.66 -34.13 -3.46
CA SER A 690 -52.00 -33.93 -4.75
C SER A 690 -51.18 -35.15 -5.15
N ASP A 691 -51.35 -35.63 -6.38
CA ASP A 691 -50.52 -36.71 -6.92
C ASP A 691 -49.10 -36.22 -7.23
N GLY A 692 -48.97 -34.94 -7.61
CA GLY A 692 -47.72 -34.20 -7.82
C GLY A 692 -47.18 -33.53 -6.54
N GLU A 693 -46.97 -32.21 -6.58
CA GLU A 693 -46.46 -31.40 -5.46
C GLU A 693 -47.55 -30.51 -4.82
N PHE A 694 -47.51 -30.36 -3.49
CA PHE A 694 -48.22 -29.28 -2.77
C PHE A 694 -47.24 -28.13 -2.52
N GLN A 695 -47.40 -27.01 -3.21
CA GLN A 695 -46.46 -25.88 -3.25
C GLN A 695 -47.07 -24.62 -2.60
N THR A 696 -46.26 -23.80 -1.91
CA THR A 696 -46.74 -22.56 -1.27
C THR A 696 -45.69 -21.45 -1.32
N GLY A 697 -46.05 -20.21 -1.69
CA GLY A 697 -45.16 -19.03 -1.57
C GLY A 697 -44.29 -18.67 -2.79
N THR A 698 -43.47 -17.63 -2.66
CA THR A 698 -42.63 -17.07 -3.75
C THR A 698 -41.17 -17.54 -3.76
N GLU A 699 -40.69 -18.27 -2.74
CA GLU A 699 -39.27 -18.65 -2.60
C GLU A 699 -38.87 -19.80 -3.54
N THR A 700 -38.89 -19.51 -4.83
CA THR A 700 -38.09 -20.19 -5.84
C THR A 700 -36.63 -19.75 -5.73
N ASP A 701 -35.69 -20.66 -5.98
CA ASP A 701 -34.26 -20.51 -5.70
C ASP A 701 -33.66 -19.17 -6.18
N GLY A 702 -33.57 -18.19 -5.26
CA GLY A 702 -32.95 -16.88 -5.47
C GLY A 702 -33.82 -15.65 -5.18
N SER A 703 -35.15 -15.75 -5.16
CA SER A 703 -36.05 -14.58 -5.04
C SER A 703 -36.34 -14.18 -3.58
N ARG A 704 -35.36 -13.56 -2.92
CA ARG A 704 -35.33 -13.40 -1.43
C ARG A 704 -35.98 -12.11 -0.88
N ASN A 705 -36.32 -11.15 -1.75
CA ASN A 705 -36.84 -9.83 -1.36
C ASN A 705 -38.36 -9.71 -1.55
N ILE A 706 -39.07 -10.82 -1.73
CA ILE A 706 -40.53 -10.87 -1.72
C ILE A 706 -40.96 -11.40 -0.35
N PHE A 707 -41.99 -10.78 0.23
CA PHE A 707 -42.54 -11.19 1.52
C PHE A 707 -43.97 -11.70 1.30
N ASP A 708 -44.20 -12.93 1.75
CA ASP A 708 -45.47 -13.63 1.62
C ASP A 708 -46.31 -13.46 2.89
N SER A 709 -47.61 -13.76 2.80
CA SER A 709 -48.45 -13.83 4.00
C SER A 709 -48.22 -15.16 4.75
N GLN A 710 -48.43 -15.20 6.07
CA GLN A 710 -48.48 -16.48 6.80
C GLN A 710 -49.65 -17.32 6.27
N LEU A 711 -49.38 -18.57 5.87
CA LEU A 711 -50.44 -19.53 5.56
C LEU A 711 -50.89 -20.25 6.84
N ARG A 712 -52.20 -20.33 7.07
CA ARG A 712 -52.81 -21.19 8.09
C ARG A 712 -53.73 -22.21 7.40
N VAL A 713 -53.39 -23.48 7.49
CA VAL A 713 -54.22 -24.59 6.99
C VAL A 713 -54.80 -25.33 8.18
N ARG A 714 -56.06 -25.74 8.11
CA ARG A 714 -56.70 -26.59 9.11
C ARG A 714 -57.31 -27.83 8.45
N GLY A 715 -56.84 -29.01 8.86
CA GLY A 715 -57.26 -30.27 8.28
C GLY A 715 -56.08 -31.17 7.93
N THR A 716 -55.93 -31.51 6.65
CA THR A 716 -54.91 -32.48 6.21
C THR A 716 -54.37 -32.09 4.84
N VAL A 717 -53.04 -32.17 4.68
CA VAL A 717 -52.36 -32.02 3.39
C VAL A 717 -51.58 -33.30 3.12
N ALA A 718 -51.79 -33.91 1.97
CA ALA A 718 -51.06 -35.08 1.50
C ALA A 718 -50.58 -34.86 0.06
N SER A 719 -49.34 -35.26 -0.22
CA SER A 719 -48.75 -35.13 -1.55
C SER A 719 -47.91 -36.35 -1.89
N TYR A 720 -48.14 -36.97 -3.05
CA TYR A 720 -47.44 -38.20 -3.46
C TYR A 720 -46.12 -37.96 -4.22
N GLY A 721 -45.88 -36.72 -4.66
CA GLY A 721 -44.58 -36.22 -5.10
C GLY A 721 -43.80 -35.59 -3.96
N THR A 722 -44.18 -34.38 -3.52
CA THR A 722 -43.49 -33.62 -2.44
C THR A 722 -44.35 -32.48 -1.89
N ILE A 723 -44.23 -32.19 -0.59
CA ILE A 723 -44.76 -30.95 0.01
C ILE A 723 -43.63 -29.91 0.03
N ARG A 724 -43.82 -28.78 -0.63
CA ARG A 724 -42.81 -27.73 -0.86
C ARG A 724 -43.27 -26.40 -0.25
N LEU A 725 -42.65 -26.05 0.87
CA LEU A 725 -43.03 -24.91 1.69
C LEU A 725 -42.03 -23.77 1.48
N GLN A 726 -42.42 -22.78 0.68
CA GLN A 726 -41.54 -21.75 0.09
C GLN A 726 -42.04 -20.32 0.41
N ARG A 727 -42.64 -20.12 1.59
CA ARG A 727 -43.11 -18.81 2.04
C ARG A 727 -42.08 -18.12 2.91
N ASN A 728 -41.77 -16.87 2.60
CA ASN A 728 -40.84 -16.06 3.38
C ASN A 728 -41.56 -14.86 4.01
N LEU A 729 -41.62 -14.77 5.34
CA LEU A 729 -42.22 -13.62 6.03
C LEU A 729 -41.21 -12.49 6.28
N GLY A 730 -39.98 -12.59 5.75
CA GLY A 730 -38.88 -11.68 6.05
C GLY A 730 -38.54 -11.71 7.54
N SER A 731 -38.60 -10.55 8.21
CA SER A 731 -38.44 -10.44 9.67
C SER A 731 -39.56 -11.11 10.47
N GLY A 732 -40.69 -11.49 9.84
CA GLY A 732 -41.71 -12.31 10.50
C GLY A 732 -41.23 -13.71 10.88
N ASN A 733 -40.23 -14.25 10.16
CA ASN A 733 -39.67 -15.59 10.40
C ASN A 733 -39.06 -15.73 11.81
N ASP A 734 -38.65 -14.63 12.45
CA ASP A 734 -38.09 -14.64 13.81
C ASP A 734 -39.08 -15.09 14.89
N THR A 735 -40.38 -14.88 14.69
CA THR A 735 -41.42 -15.09 15.72
C THR A 735 -42.64 -15.87 15.25
N THR A 736 -42.77 -16.09 13.94
CA THR A 736 -44.00 -16.61 13.31
C THR A 736 -43.64 -17.64 12.23
N PRO A 737 -44.24 -18.85 12.24
CA PRO A 737 -44.02 -19.81 11.17
C PRO A 737 -44.70 -19.34 9.89
N ALA A 738 -44.02 -19.45 8.75
CA ALA A 738 -44.53 -19.03 7.44
C ALA A 738 -45.72 -19.88 6.96
N GLN A 739 -45.79 -21.14 7.41
CA GLN A 739 -46.95 -22.02 7.27
C GLN A 739 -47.27 -22.69 8.61
N LEU A 740 -48.55 -22.76 8.96
CA LEU A 740 -49.07 -23.38 10.17
C LEU A 740 -50.17 -24.37 9.81
N PHE A 741 -50.09 -25.61 10.31
CA PHE A 741 -51.06 -26.68 10.03
C PHE A 741 -51.75 -27.16 11.32
N GLU A 742 -53.04 -26.86 11.49
CA GLU A 742 -53.88 -27.30 12.61
C GLU A 742 -54.58 -28.63 12.26
N LEU A 743 -54.48 -29.68 13.08
CA LEU A 743 -55.29 -30.89 12.87
C LEU A 743 -56.80 -30.56 12.99
N ALA A 744 -57.62 -31.16 12.13
CA ALA A 744 -59.07 -31.05 12.22
C ALA A 744 -59.73 -32.44 12.42
N PRO A 745 -59.83 -32.93 13.68
CA PRO A 745 -60.49 -34.21 13.96
C PRO A 745 -61.95 -34.25 13.50
N ASP A 746 -62.62 -33.09 13.48
CA ASP A 746 -63.96 -32.90 12.94
C ASP A 746 -64.08 -33.21 11.45
N LEU A 747 -63.05 -32.93 10.63
CA LEU A 747 -63.06 -33.30 9.20
C LEU A 747 -62.88 -34.81 9.01
N ILE A 748 -62.09 -35.46 9.89
CA ILE A 748 -61.92 -36.93 9.89
C ILE A 748 -63.23 -37.62 10.31
N LEU A 749 -63.94 -37.08 11.30
CA LEU A 749 -65.27 -37.57 11.69
C LEU A 749 -66.36 -37.31 10.64
N HIS A 750 -66.13 -36.35 9.73
CA HIS A 750 -66.97 -36.08 8.56
C HIS A 750 -66.45 -36.73 7.26
N PHE A 751 -65.51 -37.69 7.34
CA PHE A 751 -65.02 -38.35 6.13
C PHE A 751 -66.10 -39.25 5.48
N PRO A 752 -66.31 -39.20 4.15
CA PRO A 752 -67.35 -39.99 3.48
C PRO A 752 -67.12 -41.51 3.57
N ASN A 753 -68.18 -42.29 3.83
CA ASN A 753 -68.11 -43.77 3.84
C ASN A 753 -68.01 -44.38 2.42
N ALA A 754 -68.13 -43.55 1.39
CA ALA A 754 -67.81 -43.89 0.00
C ALA A 754 -66.29 -43.92 -0.24
N LEU A 755 -65.57 -42.93 0.29
CA LEU A 755 -64.11 -42.81 0.18
C LEU A 755 -63.36 -43.69 1.21
N GLY A 756 -64.02 -44.00 2.33
CA GLY A 756 -63.51 -44.88 3.38
C GLY A 756 -63.38 -46.36 2.95
N THR A 757 -62.34 -47.03 3.45
CA THR A 757 -61.99 -48.39 3.01
C THR A 757 -62.84 -49.46 3.70
N ARG A 758 -64.01 -49.75 3.14
CA ARG A 758 -64.85 -50.92 3.47
C ARG A 758 -64.03 -52.23 3.35
N ASN A 759 -64.01 -53.16 4.30
CA ASN A 759 -64.58 -53.21 5.65
C ASN A 759 -63.61 -53.93 6.60
N MET A 760 -63.50 -53.50 7.87
CA MET A 760 -63.19 -54.43 8.97
C MET A 760 -64.50 -54.91 9.59
N ASN A 761 -64.95 -56.10 9.18
CA ASN A 761 -66.19 -56.69 9.69
C ASN A 761 -65.85 -57.56 10.92
N TRP A 762 -65.74 -56.93 12.10
CA TRP A 762 -65.58 -57.68 13.36
C TRP A 762 -66.88 -58.44 13.66
N GLN A 763 -66.80 -59.77 13.61
CA GLN A 763 -67.85 -60.66 14.08
C GLN A 763 -67.31 -61.48 15.25
N GLU A 764 -68.00 -61.40 16.39
CA GLU A 764 -67.72 -62.26 17.54
C GLU A 764 -68.11 -63.70 17.19
N VAL A 765 -67.11 -64.55 16.97
CA VAL A 765 -67.31 -66.00 16.89
C VAL A 765 -67.45 -66.55 18.30
N ALA A 766 -68.55 -67.27 18.56
CA ALA A 766 -68.75 -67.97 19.81
C ALA A 766 -67.63 -69.02 20.02
N PRO A 767 -67.14 -69.19 21.28
CA PRO A 767 -65.96 -70.00 21.59
C PRO A 767 -66.19 -71.52 21.52
#